data_AF-A0A0M9E8M7-F1
#
_entry.id   AF-A0A0M9E8M7-F1
#
_cell.length_a   1.000
_cell.length_b   1.000
_cell.length_c   1.000
_cell.angle_alpha   90.00
_cell.angle_beta   90.00
_cell.angle_gamma   90.00
#
_symmetry.space_group_name_H-M   'P 1'
#
loop_
_entity.id
_entity.type
_entity.pdbx_description
1 polymer ?
#
loop_
_entity_poly.entity_id
_entity_poly.type
_entity_poly.pdbx_seq_one_letter_code
_entity_poly.pdbx_strand_id
1 'polypeptide(L)'
;MESTNKNNIQQNSGHPMLGDLPPSLMKKGKIVTAEEAIQVIHDGDTIVTGGFVGIGFPEEIAIKLKEYYKKTGHPKDLTLVYAAGQGDGIEKGLNHFGQKGLVGKVIGGHWGLAPKLQALAINNDVIAYNLPQGVISHMFRDIAAKKPRTITTVGLGTFVDPRNGGGKLNDKTIDDIVEIIQFDGQDYLAYKTFPINVAILRGTTADTDGNITMEHEALTLESLSIAMAARNSNGFVIVQVERIAERGSLNSRNVKIPGILVDCVVVSNPENHWQTFAVKYNPAFSGEIRVPMQSIPNMKMNARKIIARRAAMELKPNSVVNLGIGVPEGIAAVANEEGIIENITLTAEPGVIGGLPAGGLNFGAATNTEALIDQPYQFDFYDGGGLDIAFLGLAQADSHGNLNVSKFGPKLSGAGGFINISQNARKIVFVGTFTAIGIKISIENGKCHIDTEGKSIKFIKDVEHITFSGQYAIQKGQPVLYITERCVFELTPEGMKLIEIAPGVDLERDILEKMTFKPIFTLPVPLMDQRIFIDEPMGIRKDLFNISLSDRMSYNEKDNLFFVNFESFSVNKEQDIKDIKDTVEKLLTPLNQKVYTIVNYDNFSIRPDLIESYTHMVIQLVERFYSKVTRYTTSTFLRMKLKDALVQRNVPPHIYESKEEARIALKS
;
A
#
# COMPACT_ATOMS: atom_id res chain seq x y z
N MET A 1 74.29 36.22 17.09
CA MET A 1 73.38 37.01 16.26
C MET A 1 73.23 36.29 14.94
N GLU A 2 71.99 35.94 14.62
CA GLU A 2 71.43 35.56 13.32
C GLU A 2 72.02 34.36 12.55
N SER A 3 71.32 33.24 12.71
CA SER A 3 71.13 32.21 11.70
C SER A 3 70.06 32.65 10.70
N THR A 4 70.32 32.62 9.40
CA THR A 4 69.25 32.66 8.39
C THR A 4 69.46 31.60 7.31
N ASN A 5 68.38 30.85 7.17
CA ASN A 5 68.22 29.58 6.51
C ASN A 5 68.02 29.76 5.00
N LYS A 6 68.47 28.76 4.24
CA LYS A 6 68.19 28.60 2.81
C LYS A 6 66.69 28.34 2.59
N ASN A 7 66.03 29.14 1.76
CA ASN A 7 64.70 28.81 1.23
C ASN A 7 64.84 28.03 -0.08
N ASN A 8 64.48 26.74 -0.03
CA ASN A 8 64.14 25.92 -1.18
C ASN A 8 62.74 26.32 -1.68
N ILE A 9 62.63 26.72 -2.95
CA ILE A 9 61.35 26.88 -3.64
C ILE A 9 60.89 25.49 -4.08
N GLN A 10 59.89 24.96 -3.38
CA GLN A 10 59.16 23.76 -3.77
C GLN A 10 58.08 24.19 -4.77
N GLN A 11 58.25 23.84 -6.05
CA GLN A 11 57.22 24.03 -7.07
C GLN A 11 56.01 23.18 -6.73
N ASN A 12 54.91 23.85 -6.41
CA ASN A 12 53.61 23.25 -6.15
C ASN A 12 52.94 22.96 -7.49
N SER A 13 52.97 21.72 -7.97
CA SER A 13 52.25 21.29 -9.17
C SER A 13 50.76 21.11 -8.85
N GLY A 14 50.05 22.23 -8.72
CA GLY A 14 48.59 22.26 -8.61
C GLY A 14 47.93 22.10 -9.98
N HIS A 15 46.85 21.32 -10.04
CA HIS A 15 46.00 21.14 -11.23
C HIS A 15 45.50 22.51 -11.75
N PRO A 16 45.51 22.79 -13.06
CA PRO A 16 45.27 24.13 -13.62
C PRO A 16 43.89 24.73 -13.32
N MET A 17 42.91 23.93 -12.87
CA MET A 17 41.59 24.40 -12.42
C MET A 17 41.52 24.81 -10.94
N LEU A 18 42.56 24.55 -10.14
CA LEU A 18 42.59 24.85 -8.70
C LEU A 18 43.38 26.12 -8.36
N GLY A 19 44.12 26.69 -9.32
CA GLY A 19 44.98 27.86 -9.10
C GLY A 19 44.24 29.18 -8.92
N ASP A 20 43.02 29.30 -9.46
CA ASP A 20 42.34 30.61 -9.66
C ASP A 20 41.02 30.76 -8.88
N LEU A 21 40.66 29.81 -8.02
CA LEU A 21 39.45 29.94 -7.19
C LEU A 21 39.80 30.66 -5.87
N PRO A 22 39.16 31.80 -5.54
CA PRO A 22 39.41 32.48 -4.28
C PRO A 22 39.05 31.55 -3.09
N PRO A 23 39.77 31.61 -1.95
CA PRO A 23 39.51 30.75 -0.78
C PRO A 23 38.07 30.83 -0.23
N SER A 24 37.31 31.87 -0.58
CA SER A 24 35.89 32.03 -0.28
C SER A 24 34.97 31.10 -1.10
N LEU A 25 35.40 30.62 -2.27
CA LEU A 25 34.71 29.60 -3.07
C LEU A 25 34.97 28.18 -2.54
N MET A 26 36.13 27.93 -1.91
CA MET A 26 36.35 26.72 -1.09
C MET A 26 35.45 26.68 0.17
N LYS A 27 34.77 27.79 0.50
CA LYS A 27 33.79 27.91 1.60
C LYS A 27 32.33 27.84 1.14
N LYS A 28 32.03 27.85 -0.16
CA LYS A 28 30.66 27.55 -0.63
C LYS A 28 30.50 26.04 -0.53
N GLY A 29 29.73 25.58 0.45
CA GLY A 29 29.34 24.18 0.57
C GLY A 29 28.55 23.71 -0.66
N LYS A 30 27.75 22.67 -0.52
CA LYS A 30 27.01 22.08 -1.65
C LYS A 30 25.86 22.93 -2.19
N ILE A 31 25.71 24.18 -1.72
CA ILE A 31 24.54 25.02 -1.97
C ILE A 31 24.76 25.81 -3.26
N VAL A 32 23.84 25.63 -4.21
CA VAL A 32 23.86 26.25 -5.54
C VAL A 32 22.49 26.79 -5.91
N THR A 33 22.43 27.64 -6.93
CA THR A 33 21.17 28.08 -7.55
C THR A 33 20.54 26.95 -8.37
N ALA A 34 19.23 27.01 -8.60
CA ALA A 34 18.54 26.04 -9.46
C ALA A 34 19.09 26.06 -10.90
N GLU A 35 19.46 27.24 -11.40
CA GLU A 35 20.09 27.43 -12.71
C GLU A 35 21.46 26.77 -12.83
N GLU A 36 22.29 26.81 -11.78
CA GLU A 36 23.57 26.09 -11.74
C GLU A 36 23.34 24.58 -11.65
N ALA A 37 22.36 24.14 -10.85
CA ALA A 37 22.07 22.71 -10.67
C ALA A 37 21.60 22.03 -11.96
N ILE A 38 20.75 22.66 -12.77
CA ILE A 38 20.22 22.04 -14.00
C ILE A 38 21.24 22.00 -15.15
N GLN A 39 22.31 22.79 -15.10
CA GLN A 39 23.35 22.80 -16.14
C GLN A 39 24.21 21.54 -16.19
N VAL A 40 24.16 20.70 -15.15
CA VAL A 40 24.86 19.40 -15.13
C VAL A 40 24.11 18.32 -15.89
N ILE A 41 22.86 18.59 -16.31
CA ILE A 41 22.02 17.64 -17.04
C ILE A 41 22.30 17.81 -18.54
N HIS A 42 22.81 16.76 -19.16
CA HIS A 42 23.21 16.73 -20.57
C HIS A 42 22.22 15.96 -21.43
N ASP A 43 22.34 16.11 -22.74
CA ASP A 43 21.55 15.35 -23.71
C ASP A 43 21.73 13.84 -23.49
N GLY A 44 20.62 13.10 -23.51
CA GLY A 44 20.62 11.63 -23.35
C GLY A 44 20.80 11.11 -21.92
N ASP A 45 20.93 11.97 -20.92
CA ASP A 45 21.06 11.55 -19.53
C ASP A 45 19.84 10.75 -19.05
N THR A 46 20.09 9.73 -18.23
CA THR A 46 19.05 9.06 -17.43
C THR A 46 18.81 9.83 -16.15
N ILE A 47 17.63 10.43 -16.06
CA ILE A 47 17.18 11.24 -14.92
C ILE A 47 16.14 10.48 -14.09
N VAL A 48 16.27 10.56 -12.77
CA VAL A 48 15.33 9.95 -11.83
C VAL A 48 14.77 11.01 -10.89
N THR A 49 13.45 11.03 -10.73
CA THR A 49 12.75 11.93 -9.80
C THR A 49 12.13 11.15 -8.65
N GLY A 50 12.41 11.61 -7.42
CA GLY A 50 11.62 11.20 -6.26
C GLY A 50 10.26 11.91 -6.25
N GLY A 51 9.23 11.23 -5.73
CA GLY A 51 7.93 11.86 -5.50
C GLY A 51 6.75 10.90 -5.60
N PHE A 52 5.64 11.29 -4.97
CA PHE A 52 4.35 10.58 -5.01
C PHE A 52 3.21 11.61 -5.04
N VAL A 53 2.45 11.65 -6.14
CA VAL A 53 1.52 12.74 -6.47
C VAL A 53 2.26 14.08 -6.47
N GLY A 54 2.15 14.87 -5.40
CA GLY A 54 2.95 16.10 -5.20
C GLY A 54 3.92 16.03 -4.03
N ILE A 55 3.88 14.97 -3.23
CA ILE A 55 4.69 14.82 -2.03
C ILE A 55 6.11 14.44 -2.45
N GLY A 56 7.12 15.12 -1.90
CA GLY A 56 8.53 14.84 -2.20
C GLY A 56 8.97 15.17 -3.64
N PHE A 57 8.12 15.78 -4.47
CA PHE A 57 8.50 16.15 -5.84
C PHE A 57 9.31 17.47 -5.85
N PRO A 58 10.47 17.52 -6.53
CA PRO A 58 11.33 18.71 -6.64
C PRO A 58 10.83 19.69 -7.72
N GLU A 59 9.71 20.35 -7.44
CA GLU A 59 8.99 21.21 -8.41
C GLU A 59 9.85 22.37 -8.96
N GLU A 60 10.68 23.03 -8.14
CA GLU A 60 11.53 24.15 -8.58
C GLU A 60 12.49 23.68 -9.68
N ILE A 61 13.15 22.54 -9.46
CA ILE A 61 14.12 22.00 -10.43
C ILE A 61 13.43 21.62 -11.74
N ALA A 62 12.25 20.99 -11.67
CA ALA A 62 11.48 20.59 -12.85
C ALA A 62 10.99 21.81 -13.65
N ILE A 63 10.54 22.88 -12.98
CA ILE A 63 10.18 24.15 -13.63
C ILE A 63 11.39 24.74 -14.37
N LYS A 64 12.53 24.83 -13.68
CA LYS A 64 13.75 25.44 -14.21
C LYS A 64 14.34 24.66 -15.39
N LEU A 65 14.32 23.33 -15.33
CA LEU A 65 14.75 22.48 -16.44
C LEU A 65 13.87 22.69 -17.69
N LYS A 66 12.55 22.76 -17.52
CA LYS A 66 11.60 23.05 -18.60
C LYS A 66 11.86 24.44 -19.22
N GLU A 67 12.06 25.46 -18.39
CA GLU A 67 12.37 26.83 -18.85
C GLU A 67 13.69 26.89 -19.60
N TYR A 68 14.72 26.22 -19.08
CA TYR A 68 16.02 26.11 -19.71
C TYR A 68 15.90 25.44 -21.09
N TYR A 69 15.24 24.27 -21.17
CA TYR A 69 14.98 23.59 -22.44
C TYR A 69 14.25 24.48 -23.46
N LYS A 70 13.22 25.21 -23.03
CA LYS A 70 12.51 26.14 -23.93
C LYS A 70 13.39 27.27 -24.46
N LYS A 71 14.38 27.70 -23.68
CA LYS A 71 15.29 28.79 -24.04
C LYS A 71 16.43 28.30 -24.94
N THR A 72 16.97 27.11 -24.68
CA THR A 72 18.23 26.65 -25.29
C THR A 72 18.04 25.50 -26.28
N GLY A 73 16.93 24.77 -26.20
CA GLY A 73 16.74 23.49 -26.90
C GLY A 73 17.46 22.30 -26.24
N HIS A 74 18.09 22.50 -25.07
CA HIS A 74 18.87 21.50 -24.35
C HIS A 74 18.51 21.49 -22.85
N PRO A 75 18.65 20.37 -22.14
CA PRO A 75 19.01 19.06 -22.66
C PRO A 75 17.87 18.39 -23.44
N LYS A 76 18.19 17.48 -24.36
CA LYS A 76 17.22 16.71 -25.16
C LYS A 76 17.39 15.21 -25.00
N ASP A 77 16.38 14.47 -25.43
CA ASP A 77 16.38 13.00 -25.51
C ASP A 77 16.69 12.29 -24.17
N LEU A 78 16.29 12.92 -23.05
CA LEU A 78 16.48 12.34 -21.71
C LEU A 78 15.73 11.01 -21.55
N THR A 79 16.31 10.12 -20.74
CA THR A 79 15.59 8.95 -20.20
C THR A 79 15.03 9.31 -18.83
N LEU A 80 13.71 9.48 -18.73
CA LEU A 80 13.04 9.80 -17.47
C LEU A 80 12.54 8.53 -16.78
N VAL A 81 12.88 8.36 -15.50
CA VAL A 81 12.43 7.23 -14.68
C VAL A 81 11.80 7.70 -13.37
N TYR A 82 10.64 7.14 -13.02
CA TYR A 82 9.95 7.44 -11.77
C TYR A 82 9.10 6.24 -11.31
N ALA A 83 9.06 6.00 -10.00
CA ALA A 83 8.29 4.88 -9.45
C ALA A 83 6.79 5.19 -9.40
N ALA A 84 6.39 6.25 -8.68
CA ALA A 84 4.98 6.60 -8.51
C ALA A 84 4.53 7.71 -9.46
N GLY A 85 3.21 7.86 -9.64
CA GLY A 85 2.67 8.95 -10.45
C GLY A 85 2.92 10.30 -9.76
N GLN A 86 3.60 11.21 -10.44
CA GLN A 86 4.01 12.52 -9.89
C GLN A 86 3.40 13.64 -10.73
N GLY A 87 2.35 14.30 -10.23
CA GLY A 87 1.62 15.33 -10.96
C GLY A 87 0.27 15.71 -10.34
N ASP A 88 -0.30 16.81 -10.80
CA ASP A 88 -1.64 17.29 -10.42
C ASP A 88 -2.73 16.89 -11.42
N GLY A 89 -2.37 16.17 -12.49
CA GLY A 89 -3.26 15.85 -13.60
C GLY A 89 -3.46 17.00 -14.59
N ILE A 90 -2.69 18.09 -14.51
CA ILE A 90 -2.87 19.29 -15.34
C ILE A 90 -1.51 19.84 -15.83
N GLU A 91 -0.72 20.46 -14.96
CA GLU A 91 0.46 21.26 -15.34
C GLU A 91 1.70 21.02 -14.46
N LYS A 92 1.53 20.57 -13.21
CA LYS A 92 2.59 20.40 -12.21
C LYS A 92 3.24 19.02 -12.26
N GLY A 93 4.35 18.86 -11.55
CA GLY A 93 5.02 17.59 -11.43
C GLY A 93 5.69 17.18 -12.75
N LEU A 94 5.53 15.91 -13.12
CA LEU A 94 6.11 15.36 -14.34
C LEU A 94 5.59 16.00 -15.64
N ASN A 95 4.49 16.74 -15.59
CA ASN A 95 3.98 17.50 -16.74
C ASN A 95 5.01 18.51 -17.27
N HIS A 96 5.97 18.95 -16.45
CA HIS A 96 7.07 19.81 -16.88
C HIS A 96 8.01 19.13 -17.90
N PHE A 97 8.13 17.80 -17.85
CA PHE A 97 8.91 17.01 -18.81
C PHE A 97 8.17 16.73 -20.12
N GLY A 98 6.87 17.06 -20.20
CA GLY A 98 6.03 16.85 -21.38
C GLY A 98 6.31 17.78 -22.57
N GLN A 99 7.52 18.33 -22.69
CA GLN A 99 7.94 19.10 -23.85
C GLN A 99 8.50 18.16 -24.92
N LYS A 100 8.04 18.27 -26.17
CA LYS A 100 8.53 17.45 -27.27
C LYS A 100 10.04 17.64 -27.44
N GLY A 101 10.78 16.53 -27.49
CA GLY A 101 12.24 16.49 -27.61
C GLY A 101 13.02 16.54 -26.29
N LEU A 102 12.42 17.00 -25.18
CA LEU A 102 13.10 17.03 -23.88
C LEU A 102 13.38 15.61 -23.37
N VAL A 103 12.36 14.73 -23.43
CA VAL A 103 12.49 13.31 -23.11
C VAL A 103 12.40 12.47 -24.39
N GLY A 104 13.26 11.47 -24.51
CA GLY A 104 13.25 10.47 -25.60
C GLY A 104 12.71 9.11 -25.14
N LYS A 105 12.88 8.80 -23.86
CA LYS A 105 12.43 7.56 -23.23
C LYS A 105 11.86 7.81 -21.83
N VAL A 106 10.81 7.09 -21.48
CA VAL A 106 10.16 7.17 -20.16
C VAL A 106 9.88 5.77 -19.62
N ILE A 107 10.31 5.50 -18.39
CA ILE A 107 9.96 4.31 -17.61
C ILE A 107 9.24 4.78 -16.36
N GLY A 108 7.92 4.63 -16.33
CA GLY A 108 7.08 5.18 -15.27
C GLY A 108 6.19 4.13 -14.63
N GLY A 109 5.96 4.20 -13.32
CA GLY A 109 5.02 3.27 -12.67
C GLY A 109 3.55 3.70 -12.76
N HIS A 110 3.24 4.99 -12.81
CA HIS A 110 1.88 5.49 -13.03
C HIS A 110 1.86 6.78 -13.85
N TRP A 111 1.04 6.80 -14.91
CA TRP A 111 1.04 7.85 -15.92
C TRP A 111 -0.13 8.83 -15.77
N GLY A 112 -1.20 8.43 -15.08
CA GLY A 112 -2.49 9.12 -15.03
C GLY A 112 -2.47 10.58 -14.57
N LEU A 113 -1.45 11.01 -13.81
CA LEU A 113 -1.31 12.37 -13.27
C LEU A 113 -0.43 13.29 -14.15
N ALA A 114 0.12 12.76 -15.25
CA ALA A 114 0.99 13.49 -16.17
C ALA A 114 0.44 13.46 -17.61
N PRO A 115 -0.72 14.08 -17.90
CA PRO A 115 -1.33 14.04 -19.23
C PRO A 115 -0.40 14.53 -20.35
N LYS A 116 0.51 15.46 -20.08
CA LYS A 116 1.48 15.92 -21.10
C LYS A 116 2.47 14.84 -21.49
N LEU A 117 2.94 14.03 -20.53
CA LEU A 117 3.79 12.87 -20.82
C LEU A 117 2.99 11.74 -21.47
N GLN A 118 1.75 11.50 -21.01
CA GLN A 118 0.87 10.53 -21.66
C GLN A 118 0.69 10.84 -23.15
N ALA A 119 0.46 12.10 -23.50
CA ALA A 119 0.31 12.53 -24.88
C ALA A 119 1.54 12.15 -25.73
N LEU A 120 2.75 12.35 -25.21
CA LEU A 120 3.98 11.95 -25.91
C LEU A 120 4.04 10.42 -26.12
N ALA A 121 3.64 9.62 -25.12
CA ALA A 121 3.62 8.17 -25.24
C ALA A 121 2.57 7.70 -26.27
N ILE A 122 1.34 8.21 -26.19
CA ILE A 122 0.24 7.83 -27.10
C ILE A 122 0.56 8.22 -28.55
N ASN A 123 1.22 9.35 -28.76
CA ASN A 123 1.58 9.84 -30.10
C ASN A 123 2.82 9.17 -30.70
N ASN A 124 3.41 8.15 -30.05
CA ASN A 124 4.69 7.56 -30.43
C ASN A 124 5.83 8.60 -30.52
N ASP A 125 5.76 9.70 -29.75
CA ASP A 125 6.85 10.68 -29.71
C ASP A 125 8.04 10.14 -28.88
N VAL A 126 7.78 9.32 -27.87
CA VAL A 126 8.79 8.75 -26.95
C VAL A 126 8.71 7.22 -26.86
N ILE A 127 9.82 6.59 -26.48
CA ILE A 127 9.83 5.21 -25.99
C ILE A 127 9.18 5.20 -24.60
N ALA A 128 8.19 4.36 -24.37
CA ALA A 128 7.36 4.40 -23.17
C ALA A 128 7.12 3.01 -22.57
N TYR A 129 7.54 2.84 -21.32
CA TYR A 129 7.28 1.63 -20.53
C TYR A 129 6.45 1.97 -19.29
N ASN A 130 5.54 1.06 -18.94
CA ASN A 130 4.91 1.04 -17.64
C ASN A 130 5.26 -0.25 -16.89
N LEU A 131 6.02 -0.10 -15.81
CA LEU A 131 6.39 -1.20 -14.92
C LEU A 131 5.66 -1.05 -13.57
N PRO A 132 5.54 -2.09 -12.74
CA PRO A 132 4.95 -1.97 -11.42
C PRO A 132 5.75 -0.98 -10.54
N GLN A 133 5.07 -0.13 -9.78
CA GLN A 133 5.70 0.90 -8.96
C GLN A 133 6.67 0.33 -7.92
N GLY A 134 6.31 -0.79 -7.28
CA GLY A 134 7.20 -1.45 -6.32
C GLY A 134 8.44 -2.03 -6.98
N VAL A 135 8.29 -2.57 -8.19
CA VAL A 135 9.43 -3.07 -8.98
C VAL A 135 10.40 -1.94 -9.30
N ILE A 136 9.93 -0.78 -9.76
CA ILE A 136 10.81 0.38 -10.00
C ILE A 136 11.51 0.83 -8.70
N SER A 137 10.77 0.84 -7.58
CA SER A 137 11.34 1.17 -6.27
C SER A 137 12.46 0.21 -5.84
N HIS A 138 12.28 -1.10 -6.07
CA HIS A 138 13.31 -2.12 -5.84
C HIS A 138 14.46 -2.02 -6.83
N MET A 139 14.21 -1.66 -8.09
CA MET A 139 15.25 -1.42 -9.08
C MET A 139 16.25 -0.36 -8.62
N PHE A 140 15.81 0.71 -7.93
CA PHE A 140 16.75 1.67 -7.36
C PHE A 140 17.69 1.04 -6.33
N ARG A 141 17.18 0.16 -5.44
CA ARG A 141 18.02 -0.58 -4.48
C ARG A 141 18.99 -1.52 -5.19
N ASP A 142 18.53 -2.21 -6.23
CA ASP A 142 19.34 -3.16 -6.98
C ASP A 142 20.40 -2.46 -7.83
N ILE A 143 20.10 -1.31 -8.44
CA ILE A 143 21.08 -0.44 -9.12
C ILE A 143 22.12 0.05 -8.11
N ALA A 144 21.69 0.54 -6.94
CA ALA A 144 22.61 0.94 -5.88
C ALA A 144 23.56 -0.19 -5.45
N ALA A 145 23.05 -1.44 -5.40
CA ALA A 145 23.84 -2.62 -5.07
C ALA A 145 24.56 -3.26 -6.26
N LYS A 146 24.51 -2.67 -7.46
CA LYS A 146 25.07 -3.22 -8.72
C LYS A 146 24.57 -4.63 -9.05
N LYS A 147 23.33 -4.97 -8.68
CA LYS A 147 22.70 -6.21 -9.12
C LYS A 147 22.32 -6.10 -10.61
N PRO A 148 22.45 -7.20 -11.36
CA PRO A 148 22.24 -7.17 -12.81
C PRO A 148 20.77 -7.07 -13.22
N ARG A 149 19.85 -7.47 -12.33
CA ARG A 149 18.40 -7.52 -12.56
C ARG A 149 17.68 -7.33 -11.23
N THR A 150 16.48 -6.78 -11.30
CA THR A 150 15.47 -6.93 -10.24
C THR A 150 14.62 -8.13 -10.57
N ILE A 151 14.64 -9.13 -9.70
CA ILE A 151 13.98 -10.42 -9.92
C ILE A 151 12.78 -10.54 -8.99
N THR A 152 11.61 -10.82 -9.55
CA THR A 152 10.36 -10.95 -8.77
C THR A 152 9.31 -11.76 -9.54
N THR A 153 8.28 -12.24 -8.85
CA THR A 153 7.07 -12.80 -9.48
C THR A 153 6.04 -11.72 -9.81
N VAL A 154 6.22 -10.50 -9.29
CA VAL A 154 5.31 -9.37 -9.56
C VAL A 154 5.30 -9.08 -11.05
N GLY A 155 4.11 -9.09 -11.65
CA GLY A 155 3.89 -8.86 -13.07
C GLY A 155 3.54 -10.10 -13.89
N LEU A 156 3.76 -11.31 -13.37
CA LEU A 156 3.42 -12.55 -14.09
C LEU A 156 1.94 -12.59 -14.48
N GLY A 157 1.66 -12.97 -15.73
CA GLY A 157 0.30 -13.04 -16.26
C GLY A 157 -0.38 -11.69 -16.52
N THR A 158 0.30 -10.57 -16.29
CA THR A 158 -0.21 -9.21 -16.58
C THR A 158 0.40 -8.66 -17.88
N PHE A 159 0.04 -7.45 -18.31
CA PHE A 159 0.63 -6.80 -19.50
C PHE A 159 2.13 -6.49 -19.36
N VAL A 160 2.68 -6.52 -18.13
CA VAL A 160 4.13 -6.37 -17.91
C VAL A 160 4.91 -7.66 -18.12
N ASP A 161 4.21 -8.80 -18.15
CA ASP A 161 4.78 -10.09 -18.55
C ASP A 161 5.21 -10.00 -20.03
N PRO A 162 6.44 -10.42 -20.39
CA PRO A 162 6.91 -10.41 -21.77
C PRO A 162 5.99 -11.16 -22.75
N ARG A 163 5.24 -12.15 -22.27
CA ARG A 163 4.24 -12.89 -23.07
C ARG A 163 3.03 -12.04 -23.45
N ASN A 164 2.77 -10.94 -22.73
CA ASN A 164 1.60 -10.08 -22.87
C ASN A 164 1.97 -8.62 -23.20
N GLY A 165 3.22 -8.33 -23.56
CA GLY A 165 3.67 -7.00 -24.00
C GLY A 165 4.90 -6.44 -23.29
N GLY A 166 5.35 -7.04 -22.17
CA GLY A 166 6.59 -6.62 -21.50
C GLY A 166 6.55 -5.18 -20.96
N GLY A 167 5.37 -4.64 -20.70
CA GLY A 167 5.17 -3.29 -20.19
C GLY A 167 5.32 -2.17 -21.23
N LYS A 168 5.44 -2.52 -22.51
CA LYS A 168 5.53 -1.56 -23.63
C LYS A 168 4.19 -0.86 -23.82
N LEU A 169 4.20 0.47 -24.01
CA LEU A 169 2.97 1.28 -24.09
C LEU A 169 2.58 1.73 -25.49
N ASN A 170 3.48 1.61 -26.47
CA ASN A 170 3.27 2.06 -27.83
C ASN A 170 4.16 1.30 -28.84
N ASP A 171 3.90 1.50 -30.13
CA ASP A 171 4.58 0.79 -31.22
C ASP A 171 6.06 1.22 -31.40
N LYS A 172 6.41 2.44 -30.97
CA LYS A 172 7.79 2.92 -30.95
C LYS A 172 8.67 2.16 -29.95
N THR A 173 8.06 1.52 -28.96
CA THR A 173 8.77 0.82 -27.89
C THR A 173 8.99 -0.63 -28.29
N ILE A 174 10.19 -0.95 -28.80
CA ILE A 174 10.50 -2.28 -29.33
C ILE A 174 11.38 -3.13 -28.40
N ASP A 175 12.28 -2.51 -27.63
CA ASP A 175 13.28 -3.25 -26.84
C ASP A 175 12.64 -4.02 -25.67
N ASP A 176 13.11 -5.23 -25.41
CA ASP A 176 12.69 -5.98 -24.22
C ASP A 176 13.51 -5.58 -23.00
N ILE A 177 12.83 -5.05 -21.98
CA ILE A 177 13.42 -4.69 -20.68
C ILE A 177 12.97 -5.58 -19.52
N VAL A 178 12.09 -6.55 -19.82
CA VAL A 178 11.61 -7.56 -18.90
C VAL A 178 11.87 -8.93 -19.54
N GLU A 179 12.48 -9.84 -18.78
CA GLU A 179 12.84 -11.19 -19.23
C GLU A 179 12.14 -12.21 -18.35
N ILE A 180 11.70 -13.35 -18.90
CA ILE A 180 11.28 -14.49 -18.08
C ILE A 180 12.52 -15.34 -17.80
N ILE A 181 12.74 -15.64 -16.54
CA ILE A 181 13.78 -16.55 -16.07
C ILE A 181 13.17 -17.60 -15.15
N GLN A 182 13.86 -18.74 -14.98
CA GLN A 182 13.37 -19.82 -14.14
C GLN A 182 14.33 -20.14 -13.01
N PHE A 183 13.79 -20.32 -11.81
CA PHE A 183 14.46 -20.91 -10.66
C PHE A 183 13.60 -22.03 -10.11
N ASP A 184 14.20 -23.19 -9.85
CA ASP A 184 13.51 -24.34 -9.24
C ASP A 184 12.19 -24.74 -9.93
N GLY A 185 12.14 -24.59 -11.26
CA GLY A 185 10.95 -24.87 -12.07
C GLY A 185 9.83 -23.84 -11.97
N GLN A 186 10.07 -22.68 -11.35
CA GLN A 186 9.13 -21.56 -11.25
C GLN A 186 9.57 -20.39 -12.13
N ASP A 187 8.62 -19.77 -12.81
CA ASP A 187 8.84 -18.56 -13.61
C ASP A 187 9.02 -17.34 -12.69
N TYR A 188 9.98 -16.49 -13.04
CA TYR A 188 10.20 -15.16 -12.47
C TYR A 188 10.37 -14.15 -13.59
N LEU A 189 10.07 -12.88 -13.30
CA LEU A 189 10.40 -11.76 -14.16
C LEU A 189 11.71 -11.12 -13.70
N ALA A 190 12.61 -10.89 -14.65
CA ALA A 190 13.87 -10.20 -14.46
C ALA A 190 13.83 -8.85 -15.19
N TYR A 191 13.73 -7.77 -14.42
CA TYR A 191 13.70 -6.40 -14.92
C TYR A 191 15.13 -5.87 -15.08
N LYS A 192 15.45 -5.34 -16.27
CA LYS A 192 16.79 -4.82 -16.60
C LYS A 192 17.12 -3.56 -15.81
N THR A 193 18.24 -3.58 -15.09
CA THR A 193 18.80 -2.39 -14.43
C THR A 193 19.56 -1.51 -15.43
N PHE A 194 19.79 -0.24 -15.06
CA PHE A 194 20.47 0.76 -15.89
C PHE A 194 21.21 1.76 -14.97
N PRO A 195 22.27 2.42 -15.46
CA PRO A 195 22.93 3.49 -14.70
C PRO A 195 22.02 4.72 -14.59
N ILE A 196 22.12 5.44 -13.47
CA ILE A 196 21.43 6.72 -13.25
C ILE A 196 22.45 7.85 -13.37
N ASN A 197 22.25 8.77 -14.31
CA ASN A 197 23.13 9.90 -14.53
C ASN A 197 22.82 11.05 -13.57
N VAL A 198 21.53 11.35 -13.35
CA VAL A 198 21.12 12.43 -12.45
C VAL A 198 19.94 12.01 -11.59
N ALA A 199 20.04 12.18 -10.29
CA ALA A 199 18.93 12.07 -9.34
C ALA A 199 18.47 13.46 -8.91
N ILE A 200 17.15 13.69 -8.96
CA ILE A 200 16.52 14.92 -8.51
C ILE A 200 15.57 14.56 -7.37
N LEU A 201 15.91 15.01 -6.16
CA LEU A 201 15.25 14.64 -4.92
C LEU A 201 14.84 15.89 -4.12
N ARG A 202 14.08 15.67 -3.05
CA ARG A 202 13.61 16.72 -2.14
C ARG A 202 13.77 16.30 -0.69
N GLY A 203 14.00 17.28 0.19
CA GLY A 203 13.79 17.15 1.63
C GLY A 203 13.40 18.49 2.25
N THR A 204 13.28 18.55 3.58
CA THR A 204 12.86 19.78 4.29
C THR A 204 14.06 20.68 4.58
N THR A 205 15.08 20.15 5.25
CA THR A 205 16.24 20.92 5.70
C THR A 205 17.53 20.23 5.25
N ALA A 206 18.47 21.00 4.71
CA ALA A 206 19.84 20.55 4.49
C ALA A 206 20.81 21.25 5.45
N ASP A 207 21.87 20.57 5.90
CA ASP A 207 23.04 21.27 6.42
C ASP A 207 24.03 21.63 5.30
N THR A 208 25.08 22.39 5.62
CA THR A 208 26.08 22.83 4.62
C THR A 208 26.94 21.70 4.03
N ASP A 209 26.90 20.49 4.63
CA ASP A 209 27.51 19.26 4.11
C ASP A 209 26.59 18.45 3.20
N GLY A 210 25.32 18.86 3.09
CA GLY A 210 24.28 18.21 2.31
C GLY A 210 23.58 17.07 3.03
N ASN A 211 23.68 16.94 4.35
CA ASN A 211 22.81 16.02 5.09
C ASN A 211 21.38 16.55 5.06
N ILE A 212 20.41 15.71 4.70
CA ILE A 212 19.02 16.11 4.47
C ILE A 212 18.08 15.46 5.49
N THR A 213 17.26 16.25 6.16
CA THR A 213 16.12 15.79 6.97
C THR A 213 14.79 16.07 6.26
N MET A 214 13.72 15.39 6.67
CA MET A 214 12.40 15.41 6.02
C MET A 214 11.27 15.67 7.02
N GLU A 215 11.52 16.51 8.02
CA GLU A 215 10.62 16.74 9.15
C GLU A 215 9.28 17.39 8.78
N HIS A 216 9.18 18.10 7.65
CA HIS A 216 7.92 18.62 7.13
C HIS A 216 7.35 17.81 5.97
N GLU A 217 8.09 16.83 5.44
CA GLU A 217 7.56 16.00 4.35
C GLU A 217 6.53 15.02 4.90
N ALA A 218 5.47 14.77 4.12
CA ALA A 218 4.47 13.77 4.50
C ALA A 218 4.99 12.32 4.31
N LEU A 219 6.01 12.14 3.48
CA LEU A 219 6.56 10.84 3.07
C LEU A 219 8.08 10.94 2.86
N THR A 220 8.81 9.86 3.10
CA THR A 220 10.27 9.77 2.85
C THR A 220 10.62 9.10 1.52
N LEU A 221 9.70 8.27 1.01
CA LEU A 221 9.75 7.64 -0.31
C LEU A 221 11.02 6.80 -0.51
N GLU A 222 11.46 6.63 -1.76
CA GLU A 222 12.64 5.87 -2.18
C GLU A 222 13.91 6.75 -2.26
N SER A 223 13.89 7.95 -1.68
CA SER A 223 14.91 8.99 -1.87
C SER A 223 16.33 8.52 -1.57
N LEU A 224 16.52 7.78 -0.47
CA LEU A 224 17.83 7.23 -0.11
C LEU A 224 18.32 6.20 -1.16
N SER A 225 17.42 5.36 -1.66
CA SER A 225 17.74 4.34 -2.67
C SER A 225 18.15 5.00 -3.99
N ILE A 226 17.41 6.03 -4.42
CA ILE A 226 17.75 6.80 -5.63
C ILE A 226 19.12 7.48 -5.47
N ALA A 227 19.38 8.14 -4.33
CA ALA A 227 20.65 8.83 -4.09
C ALA A 227 21.86 7.87 -4.16
N MET A 228 21.74 6.69 -3.52
CA MET A 228 22.79 5.66 -3.61
C MET A 228 22.94 5.10 -5.03
N ALA A 229 21.84 4.92 -5.75
CA ALA A 229 21.84 4.38 -7.10
C ALA A 229 22.52 5.31 -8.10
N ALA A 230 22.23 6.62 -8.03
CA ALA A 230 22.94 7.64 -8.80
C ALA A 230 24.43 7.68 -8.43
N ARG A 231 24.76 7.77 -7.13
CA ARG A 231 26.16 7.82 -6.68
C ARG A 231 26.98 6.63 -7.17
N ASN A 232 26.43 5.42 -7.05
CA ASN A 232 27.12 4.19 -7.46
C ASN A 232 27.12 3.96 -8.98
N SER A 233 26.35 4.74 -9.72
CA SER A 233 26.41 4.87 -11.18
C SER A 233 27.41 5.94 -11.64
N ASN A 234 28.15 6.56 -10.72
CA ASN A 234 28.96 7.78 -10.96
C ASN A 234 28.11 8.96 -11.48
N GLY A 235 26.83 8.99 -11.13
CA GLY A 235 25.92 10.09 -11.44
C GLY A 235 25.98 11.22 -10.41
N PHE A 236 25.09 12.18 -10.59
CA PHE A 236 25.02 13.42 -9.83
C PHE A 236 23.70 13.51 -9.03
N VAL A 237 23.76 13.93 -7.77
CA VAL A 237 22.57 14.04 -6.90
C VAL A 237 22.25 15.49 -6.55
N ILE A 238 21.10 15.95 -7.02
CA ILE A 238 20.52 17.27 -6.76
C ILE A 238 19.41 17.10 -5.72
N VAL A 239 19.48 17.85 -4.62
CA VAL A 239 18.40 17.86 -3.61
C VAL A 239 17.83 19.26 -3.42
N GLN A 240 16.53 19.40 -3.68
CA GLN A 240 15.76 20.60 -3.34
C GLN A 240 15.38 20.60 -1.86
N VAL A 241 15.54 21.73 -1.16
CA VAL A 241 15.15 21.89 0.25
C VAL A 241 14.40 23.19 0.52
N GLU A 242 13.66 23.22 1.63
CA GLU A 242 12.98 24.43 2.12
C GLU A 242 13.98 25.41 2.74
N ARG A 243 14.96 24.91 3.50
CA ARG A 243 15.89 25.74 4.28
C ARG A 243 17.26 25.08 4.49
N ILE A 244 18.23 25.90 4.93
CA ILE A 244 19.59 25.46 5.29
C ILE A 244 19.81 25.62 6.79
N ALA A 245 20.47 24.64 7.40
CA ALA A 245 20.95 24.65 8.77
C ALA A 245 22.49 24.63 8.85
N GLU A 246 23.04 24.99 10.01
CA GLU A 246 24.49 24.97 10.24
C GLU A 246 25.02 23.52 10.25
N ARG A 247 26.28 23.33 9.86
CA ARG A 247 26.95 22.02 9.87
C ARG A 247 26.81 21.32 11.22
N GLY A 248 26.39 20.06 11.21
CA GLY A 248 26.29 19.24 12.43
C GLY A 248 25.14 19.60 13.37
N SER A 249 24.22 20.48 12.94
CA SER A 249 23.03 20.83 13.74
C SER A 249 21.88 19.83 13.60
N LEU A 250 21.88 19.01 12.55
CA LEU A 250 20.83 18.03 12.28
C LEU A 250 21.00 16.78 13.15
N ASN A 251 19.90 16.28 13.73
CA ASN A 251 19.92 15.01 14.45
C ASN A 251 20.23 13.86 13.47
N SER A 252 21.33 13.15 13.70
CA SER A 252 21.81 12.10 12.81
C SER A 252 20.82 10.95 12.60
N ARG A 253 19.90 10.70 13.54
CA ARG A 253 18.84 9.68 13.37
C ARG A 253 17.73 10.13 12.41
N ASN A 254 17.61 11.44 12.18
CA ASN A 254 16.59 12.02 11.31
C ASN A 254 17.12 12.29 9.89
N VAL A 255 18.44 12.18 9.66
CA VAL A 255 19.04 12.35 8.33
C VAL A 255 18.59 11.20 7.43
N LYS A 256 17.82 11.53 6.38
CA LYS A 256 17.27 10.58 5.41
C LYS A 256 18.15 10.43 4.17
N ILE A 257 18.81 11.50 3.75
CA ILE A 257 19.81 11.46 2.67
C ILE A 257 21.14 11.97 3.26
N PRO A 258 22.11 11.08 3.52
CA PRO A 258 23.42 11.48 4.01
C PRO A 258 24.15 12.36 3.00
N GLY A 259 24.84 13.39 3.50
CA GLY A 259 25.53 14.36 2.66
C GLY A 259 26.56 13.72 1.74
N ILE A 260 27.18 12.61 2.10
CA ILE A 260 28.14 11.90 1.24
C ILE A 260 27.55 11.47 -0.12
N LEU A 261 26.23 11.37 -0.23
CA LEU A 261 25.52 11.02 -1.46
C LEU A 261 25.08 12.25 -2.25
N VAL A 262 25.06 13.43 -1.64
CA VAL A 262 24.55 14.66 -2.23
C VAL A 262 25.69 15.45 -2.86
N ASP A 263 25.51 15.87 -4.11
CA ASP A 263 26.48 16.69 -4.83
C ASP A 263 26.10 18.17 -4.79
N CYS A 264 24.81 18.50 -4.93
CA CYS A 264 24.33 19.86 -4.69
C CYS A 264 22.96 19.95 -4.01
N VAL A 265 22.75 21.07 -3.35
CA VAL A 265 21.54 21.45 -2.62
C VAL A 265 21.01 22.75 -3.19
N VAL A 266 19.70 22.79 -3.47
CA VAL A 266 19.01 23.98 -3.98
C VAL A 266 17.92 24.38 -2.99
N VAL A 267 17.95 25.62 -2.51
CA VAL A 267 16.86 26.19 -1.72
C VAL A 267 15.77 26.65 -2.68
N SER A 268 14.60 26.03 -2.64
CA SER A 268 13.48 26.38 -3.54
C SER A 268 12.69 27.59 -3.07
N ASN A 269 11.97 28.22 -4.01
CA ASN A 269 10.98 29.22 -3.66
C ASN A 269 9.79 28.58 -2.90
N PRO A 270 9.19 29.27 -1.90
CA PRO A 270 8.12 28.72 -1.07
C PRO A 270 6.90 28.20 -1.84
N GLU A 271 6.55 28.82 -2.98
CA GLU A 271 5.46 28.40 -3.85
C GLU A 271 5.67 27.05 -4.53
N ASN A 272 6.94 26.62 -4.64
CA ASN A 272 7.37 25.38 -5.27
C ASN A 272 7.79 24.31 -4.22
N HIS A 273 7.51 24.54 -2.93
CA HIS A 273 7.87 23.63 -1.83
C HIS A 273 6.67 23.22 -0.97
N TRP A 274 5.46 23.20 -1.51
CA TRP A 274 4.29 22.74 -0.75
C TRP A 274 4.43 21.26 -0.37
N GLN A 275 3.93 20.89 0.82
CA GLN A 275 3.97 19.52 1.33
C GLN A 275 3.19 18.54 0.43
N THR A 276 2.09 19.01 -0.17
CA THR A 276 1.36 18.30 -1.23
C THR A 276 0.94 19.29 -2.32
N PHE A 277 0.36 18.84 -3.42
CA PHE A 277 -0.23 19.75 -4.42
C PHE A 277 -1.59 20.34 -4.02
N ALA A 278 -2.18 19.92 -2.89
CA ALA A 278 -3.40 20.50 -2.33
C ALA A 278 -3.15 21.42 -1.13
N VAL A 279 -2.10 21.19 -0.34
CA VAL A 279 -1.84 21.95 0.89
C VAL A 279 -0.39 22.41 0.97
N LYS A 280 -0.21 23.68 1.37
CA LYS A 280 1.12 24.25 1.64
C LYS A 280 1.86 23.45 2.70
N TYR A 281 1.21 23.24 3.84
CA TYR A 281 1.74 22.48 4.95
C TYR A 281 0.60 22.14 5.92
N ASN A 282 0.61 20.91 6.43
CA ASN A 282 -0.31 20.40 7.44
C ASN A 282 0.51 19.60 8.49
N PRO A 283 0.58 20.05 9.75
CA PRO A 283 1.37 19.37 10.78
C PRO A 283 0.86 17.96 11.12
N ALA A 284 -0.38 17.63 10.74
CA ALA A 284 -0.89 16.27 10.90
C ALA A 284 -0.26 15.27 9.92
N PHE A 285 0.22 15.73 8.77
CA PHE A 285 0.89 14.89 7.77
C PHE A 285 2.36 14.64 8.09
N SER A 286 3.01 15.55 8.83
CA SER A 286 4.37 15.37 9.36
C SER A 286 4.41 14.65 10.72
N GLY A 287 3.24 14.28 11.27
CA GLY A 287 3.14 13.59 12.56
C GLY A 287 3.36 14.49 13.79
N GLU A 288 3.38 15.80 13.61
CA GLU A 288 3.57 16.77 14.70
C GLU A 288 2.34 16.93 15.59
N ILE A 289 1.14 16.69 15.02
CA ILE A 289 -0.12 16.70 15.75
C ILE A 289 -0.98 15.48 15.44
N ARG A 290 -1.88 15.14 16.37
CA ARG A 290 -2.96 14.16 16.13
C ARG A 290 -4.29 14.87 15.93
N VAL A 291 -5.07 14.41 14.96
CA VAL A 291 -6.41 14.94 14.63
C VAL A 291 -7.49 14.11 15.33
N PRO A 292 -8.52 14.73 15.97
CA PRO A 292 -9.62 13.99 16.57
C PRO A 292 -10.45 13.23 15.53
N MET A 293 -10.56 11.91 15.66
CA MET A 293 -11.30 11.05 14.70
C MET A 293 -12.81 11.34 14.65
N GLN A 294 -13.39 11.86 15.73
CA GLN A 294 -14.82 12.24 15.78
C GLN A 294 -15.15 13.45 14.90
N SER A 295 -14.14 14.18 14.40
CA SER A 295 -14.34 15.33 13.51
C SER A 295 -14.55 14.97 12.04
N ILE A 296 -14.39 13.68 11.68
CA ILE A 296 -14.51 13.22 10.30
C ILE A 296 -16.00 13.08 9.94
N PRO A 297 -16.49 13.76 8.89
CA PRO A 297 -17.90 13.69 8.52
C PRO A 297 -18.26 12.31 7.95
N ASN A 298 -19.44 11.82 8.34
CA ASN A 298 -19.99 10.59 7.78
C ASN A 298 -20.29 10.76 6.28
N MET A 299 -20.17 9.66 5.54
CA MET A 299 -20.53 9.65 4.13
C MET A 299 -22.05 9.78 3.97
N LYS A 300 -22.48 10.55 2.98
CA LYS A 300 -23.88 10.53 2.53
C LYS A 300 -24.19 9.20 1.86
N MET A 301 -25.40 8.70 2.05
CA MET A 301 -25.87 7.50 1.37
C MET A 301 -25.92 7.70 -0.16
N ASN A 302 -25.12 6.90 -0.87
CA ASN A 302 -25.01 6.88 -2.34
C ASN A 302 -24.29 5.58 -2.77
N ALA A 303 -24.09 5.38 -4.08
CA ALA A 303 -23.39 4.21 -4.62
C ALA A 303 -22.03 3.94 -3.94
N ARG A 304 -21.25 4.99 -3.68
CA ARG A 304 -19.93 4.85 -3.04
C ARG A 304 -20.07 4.37 -1.59
N LYS A 305 -21.05 4.88 -0.82
CA LYS A 305 -21.30 4.41 0.55
C LYS A 305 -21.82 2.97 0.57
N ILE A 306 -22.72 2.58 -0.35
CA ILE A 306 -23.20 1.19 -0.47
C ILE A 306 -22.04 0.23 -0.71
N ILE A 307 -21.20 0.52 -1.70
CA ILE A 307 -20.03 -0.30 -2.03
C ILE A 307 -19.08 -0.37 -0.83
N ALA A 308 -18.77 0.77 -0.21
CA ALA A 308 -17.89 0.84 0.95
C ALA A 308 -18.44 0.05 2.15
N ARG A 309 -19.76 0.08 2.37
CA ARG A 309 -20.44 -0.67 3.42
C ARG A 309 -20.33 -2.18 3.19
N ARG A 310 -20.64 -2.67 1.99
CA ARG A 310 -20.47 -4.08 1.67
C ARG A 310 -19.00 -4.51 1.80
N ALA A 311 -18.07 -3.69 1.32
CA ALA A 311 -16.64 -3.96 1.43
C ALA A 311 -16.15 -3.95 2.89
N ALA A 312 -16.67 -3.07 3.75
CA ALA A 312 -16.32 -3.02 5.16
C ALA A 312 -16.70 -4.30 5.93
N MET A 313 -17.71 -5.06 5.47
CA MET A 313 -18.05 -6.37 6.03
C MET A 313 -16.97 -7.44 5.80
N GLU A 314 -16.00 -7.19 4.91
CA GLU A 314 -14.85 -8.07 4.68
C GLU A 314 -13.68 -7.81 5.64
N LEU A 315 -13.75 -6.72 6.43
CA LEU A 315 -12.73 -6.37 7.41
C LEU A 315 -12.79 -7.33 8.61
N LYS A 316 -11.61 -7.73 9.09
CA LYS A 316 -11.47 -8.53 10.31
C LYS A 316 -10.58 -7.81 11.31
N PRO A 317 -10.76 -8.00 12.63
CA PRO A 317 -9.88 -7.44 13.64
C PRO A 317 -8.43 -7.81 13.37
N ASN A 318 -7.52 -6.88 13.66
CA ASN A 318 -6.07 -6.99 13.51
C ASN A 318 -5.59 -7.20 12.06
N SER A 319 -6.46 -7.05 11.05
CA SER A 319 -6.04 -7.17 9.65
C SER A 319 -5.16 -6.00 9.25
N VAL A 320 -4.09 -6.31 8.50
CA VAL A 320 -3.33 -5.29 7.77
C VAL A 320 -3.99 -5.05 6.42
N VAL A 321 -4.45 -3.82 6.21
CA VAL A 321 -5.32 -3.44 5.09
C VAL A 321 -4.62 -2.41 4.22
N ASN A 322 -4.66 -2.61 2.90
CA ASN A 322 -4.35 -1.55 1.93
C ASN A 322 -5.65 -1.05 1.27
N LEU A 323 -5.77 0.28 1.16
CA LEU A 323 -6.89 0.94 0.48
C LEU A 323 -6.36 1.74 -0.71
N GLY A 324 -6.81 1.38 -1.91
CA GLY A 324 -6.52 2.16 -3.11
C GLY A 324 -7.26 3.51 -3.15
N ILE A 325 -6.84 4.38 -4.06
CA ILE A 325 -7.49 5.68 -4.29
C ILE A 325 -8.94 5.51 -4.81
N GLY A 326 -9.81 6.47 -4.47
CA GLY A 326 -11.18 6.54 -4.98
C GLY A 326 -12.17 5.76 -4.11
N VAL A 327 -12.96 4.85 -4.69
CA VAL A 327 -14.01 4.12 -3.95
C VAL A 327 -13.50 3.47 -2.65
N PRO A 328 -12.31 2.82 -2.60
CA PRO A 328 -11.80 2.22 -1.37
C PRO A 328 -11.58 3.20 -0.21
N GLU A 329 -11.32 4.49 -0.45
CA GLU A 329 -11.23 5.50 0.62
C GLU A 329 -12.51 5.57 1.47
N GLY A 330 -13.67 5.26 0.87
CA GLY A 330 -14.94 5.22 1.58
C GLY A 330 -15.00 4.13 2.63
N ILE A 331 -14.19 3.08 2.50
CA ILE A 331 -14.15 1.96 3.45
C ILE A 331 -13.56 2.42 4.78
N ALA A 332 -12.53 3.28 4.76
CA ALA A 332 -11.99 3.88 5.98
C ALA A 332 -13.03 4.78 6.66
N ALA A 333 -13.79 5.57 5.90
CA ALA A 333 -14.85 6.40 6.46
C ALA A 333 -15.97 5.55 7.09
N VAL A 334 -16.39 4.46 6.45
CA VAL A 334 -17.36 3.51 7.01
C VAL A 334 -16.79 2.79 8.24
N ALA A 335 -15.53 2.34 8.21
CA ALA A 335 -14.88 1.73 9.36
C ALA A 335 -14.81 2.69 10.56
N ASN A 336 -14.63 3.98 10.32
CA ASN A 336 -14.70 5.01 11.35
C ASN A 336 -16.15 5.22 11.86
N GLU A 337 -17.13 5.30 10.96
CA GLU A 337 -18.58 5.40 11.29
C GLU A 337 -19.04 4.21 12.16
N GLU A 338 -18.55 3.00 11.87
CA GLU A 338 -18.84 1.76 12.62
C GLU A 338 -17.97 1.61 13.87
N GLY A 339 -16.99 2.49 14.09
CA GLY A 339 -16.08 2.44 15.24
C GLY A 339 -15.16 1.22 15.24
N ILE A 340 -14.72 0.73 14.07
CA ILE A 340 -13.81 -0.43 13.94
C ILE A 340 -12.44 -0.06 13.38
N ILE A 341 -12.22 1.22 13.03
CA ILE A 341 -10.97 1.66 12.38
C ILE A 341 -9.72 1.45 13.25
N GLU A 342 -9.85 1.57 14.57
CA GLU A 342 -8.76 1.31 15.53
C GLU A 342 -8.48 -0.19 15.71
N ASN A 343 -9.30 -1.06 15.11
CA ASN A 343 -9.15 -2.52 15.17
C ASN A 343 -8.52 -3.10 13.90
N ILE A 344 -8.07 -2.26 12.98
CA ILE A 344 -7.37 -2.64 11.76
C ILE A 344 -6.16 -1.74 11.56
N THR A 345 -5.16 -2.21 10.83
CA THR A 345 -4.00 -1.38 10.48
C THR A 345 -4.10 -0.99 9.01
N LEU A 346 -4.47 0.26 8.74
CA LEU A 346 -4.45 0.80 7.38
C LEU A 346 -3.02 1.09 6.95
N THR A 347 -2.69 0.79 5.70
CA THR A 347 -1.39 1.07 5.10
C THR A 347 -1.57 1.71 3.73
N ALA A 348 -0.61 2.55 3.33
CA ALA A 348 -0.52 3.07 1.96
C ALA A 348 0.83 2.72 1.34
N GLU A 349 0.86 2.52 0.03
CA GLU A 349 2.02 2.07 -0.71
C GLU A 349 3.27 2.98 -0.65
N PRO A 350 3.18 4.32 -0.44
CA PRO A 350 4.40 5.11 -0.30
C PRO A 350 5.07 5.01 1.07
N GLY A 351 4.52 4.25 2.02
CA GLY A 351 5.19 3.94 3.29
C GLY A 351 4.41 4.18 4.58
N VAL A 352 3.15 4.60 4.49
CA VAL A 352 2.30 4.87 5.67
C VAL A 352 1.86 3.57 6.34
N ILE A 353 1.96 3.52 7.66
CA ILE A 353 1.42 2.47 8.53
C ILE A 353 0.58 3.11 9.65
N GLY A 354 -0.67 2.64 9.78
CA GLY A 354 -1.66 3.18 10.71
C GLY A 354 -2.22 4.53 10.28
N GLY A 355 -3.12 5.06 11.09
CA GLY A 355 -3.77 6.34 10.83
C GLY A 355 -4.81 6.32 9.71
N LEU A 356 -5.22 7.50 9.26
CA LEU A 356 -6.24 7.68 8.23
C LEU A 356 -5.61 8.26 6.95
N PRO A 357 -5.64 7.53 5.82
CA PRO A 357 -5.17 8.02 4.54
C PRO A 357 -5.93 9.26 4.06
N ALA A 358 -5.22 10.21 3.45
CA ALA A 358 -5.80 11.35 2.77
C ALA A 358 -6.11 11.01 1.29
N GLY A 359 -7.12 11.67 0.72
CA GLY A 359 -7.52 11.50 -0.69
C GLY A 359 -7.16 12.68 -1.59
N GLY A 360 -7.45 12.55 -2.88
CA GLY A 360 -7.25 13.61 -3.88
C GLY A 360 -5.77 13.97 -4.09
N LEU A 361 -5.45 15.26 -4.18
CA LEU A 361 -4.06 15.73 -4.33
C LEU A 361 -3.22 15.64 -3.04
N ASN A 362 -3.82 15.16 -1.94
CA ASN A 362 -3.11 14.75 -0.73
C ASN A 362 -2.84 13.24 -0.67
N PHE A 363 -3.25 12.48 -1.70
CA PHE A 363 -3.13 11.03 -1.71
C PHE A 363 -1.68 10.59 -1.48
N GLY A 364 -1.53 9.54 -0.68
CA GLY A 364 -0.25 9.06 -0.14
C GLY A 364 0.04 9.56 1.27
N ALA A 365 -0.37 10.79 1.63
CA ALA A 365 -0.28 11.28 3.00
C ALA A 365 -1.37 10.65 3.89
N ALA A 366 -1.17 10.72 5.20
CA ALA A 366 -2.14 10.28 6.18
C ALA A 366 -2.03 11.11 7.48
N THR A 367 -3.09 11.12 8.27
CA THR A 367 -3.08 11.70 9.62
C THR A 367 -3.04 10.60 10.68
N ASN A 368 -2.53 10.91 11.87
CA ASN A 368 -2.47 9.98 13.00
C ASN A 368 -1.68 8.69 12.70
N THR A 369 -0.70 8.76 11.81
CA THR A 369 0.15 7.62 11.45
C THR A 369 0.87 7.07 12.67
N GLU A 370 1.08 5.75 12.68
CA GLU A 370 1.82 5.06 13.74
C GLU A 370 3.30 4.92 13.37
N ALA A 371 3.56 4.66 12.09
CA ALA A 371 4.89 4.62 11.53
C ALA A 371 4.91 5.09 10.07
N LEU A 372 6.08 5.55 9.65
CA LEU A 372 6.41 5.87 8.28
C LEU A 372 7.70 5.15 7.92
N ILE A 373 7.66 4.33 6.87
CA ILE A 373 8.83 3.66 6.32
C ILE A 373 9.07 4.09 4.87
N ASP A 374 10.27 3.83 4.36
CA ASP A 374 10.59 4.17 2.96
C ASP A 374 9.85 3.23 2.00
N GLN A 375 9.38 3.78 0.88
CA GLN A 375 8.55 3.08 -0.11
C GLN A 375 9.11 1.71 -0.56
N PRO A 376 10.43 1.53 -0.83
CA PRO A 376 10.95 0.22 -1.21
C PRO A 376 10.73 -0.88 -0.16
N TYR A 377 10.78 -0.55 1.14
CA TYR A 377 10.54 -1.52 2.21
C TYR A 377 9.05 -1.80 2.41
N GLN A 378 8.19 -0.82 2.14
CA GLN A 378 6.75 -1.06 2.08
C GLN A 378 6.39 -2.06 0.97
N PHE A 379 7.04 -1.97 -0.18
CA PHE A 379 6.88 -2.96 -1.24
C PHE A 379 7.56 -4.30 -0.94
N ASP A 380 8.65 -4.36 -0.17
CA ASP A 380 9.16 -5.64 0.36
C ASP A 380 8.05 -6.35 1.17
N PHE A 381 7.37 -5.59 2.04
CA PHE A 381 6.26 -6.11 2.86
C PHE A 381 5.05 -6.52 2.02
N TYR A 382 4.65 -5.72 1.04
CA TYR A 382 3.52 -6.04 0.16
C TYR A 382 3.81 -7.24 -0.74
N ASP A 383 4.96 -7.25 -1.41
CA ASP A 383 5.35 -8.32 -2.34
C ASP A 383 5.60 -9.64 -1.61
N GLY A 384 6.01 -9.58 -0.34
CA GLY A 384 6.11 -10.73 0.56
C GLY A 384 4.78 -11.27 1.10
N GLY A 385 3.64 -10.68 0.73
CA GLY A 385 2.31 -11.12 1.16
C GLY A 385 1.92 -10.69 2.58
N GLY A 386 2.44 -9.55 3.03
CA GLY A 386 2.17 -8.97 4.35
C GLY A 386 0.75 -8.40 4.51
N LEU A 387 0.04 -8.13 3.41
CA LEU A 387 -1.34 -7.64 3.44
C LEU A 387 -2.33 -8.79 3.65
N ASP A 388 -3.15 -8.71 4.69
CA ASP A 388 -4.24 -9.67 4.89
C ASP A 388 -5.37 -9.45 3.87
N ILE A 389 -5.66 -8.19 3.57
CA ILE A 389 -6.67 -7.81 2.59
C ILE A 389 -6.33 -6.49 1.92
N ALA A 390 -6.59 -6.39 0.62
CA ALA A 390 -6.51 -5.14 -0.13
C ALA A 390 -7.85 -4.81 -0.79
N PHE A 391 -8.15 -3.52 -0.87
CA PHE A 391 -9.33 -3.00 -1.56
C PHE A 391 -8.90 -2.05 -2.67
N LEU A 392 -9.15 -2.42 -3.93
CA LEU A 392 -8.68 -1.67 -5.10
C LEU A 392 -9.83 -1.30 -6.03
N GLY A 393 -9.64 -0.26 -6.84
CA GLY A 393 -10.67 0.21 -7.77
C GLY A 393 -10.98 -0.82 -8.87
N LEU A 394 -12.28 -0.95 -9.19
CA LEU A 394 -12.77 -1.74 -10.31
C LEU A 394 -13.02 -0.82 -11.50
N ALA A 395 -12.22 -0.94 -12.57
CA ALA A 395 -12.40 -0.13 -13.79
C ALA A 395 -12.99 -0.94 -14.96
N GLN A 396 -12.34 -2.02 -15.39
CA GLN A 396 -12.93 -3.03 -16.27
C GLN A 396 -12.57 -4.43 -15.78
N ALA A 397 -13.53 -5.35 -15.85
CA ALA A 397 -13.36 -6.76 -15.53
C ALA A 397 -13.78 -7.64 -16.71
N ASP A 398 -13.12 -8.78 -16.90
CA ASP A 398 -13.48 -9.74 -17.93
C ASP A 398 -14.00 -11.08 -17.43
N SER A 399 -14.42 -11.93 -18.38
CA SER A 399 -15.00 -13.24 -18.11
C SER A 399 -14.06 -14.21 -17.37
N HIS A 400 -12.75 -13.99 -17.43
CA HIS A 400 -11.73 -14.78 -16.73
C HIS A 400 -11.36 -14.17 -15.36
N GLY A 401 -12.04 -13.10 -14.94
CA GLY A 401 -11.74 -12.37 -13.72
C GLY A 401 -10.53 -11.43 -13.81
N ASN A 402 -10.00 -11.19 -15.01
CA ASN A 402 -8.92 -10.22 -15.17
C ASN A 402 -9.44 -8.80 -14.93
N LEU A 403 -8.55 -7.92 -14.47
CA LEU A 403 -8.84 -6.53 -14.20
C LEU A 403 -7.93 -5.61 -15.01
N ASN A 404 -8.53 -4.60 -15.64
CA ASN A 404 -7.80 -3.53 -16.33
C ASN A 404 -8.03 -2.20 -15.62
N VAL A 405 -6.93 -1.60 -15.17
CA VAL A 405 -6.89 -0.24 -14.64
C VAL A 405 -5.89 0.66 -15.39
N SER A 406 -5.11 0.10 -16.31
CA SER A 406 -3.88 0.74 -16.82
C SER A 406 -4.08 1.45 -18.16
N LYS A 407 -4.92 0.94 -19.06
CA LYS A 407 -5.13 1.54 -20.38
C LYS A 407 -6.56 1.36 -20.88
N PHE A 408 -7.15 2.43 -21.43
CA PHE A 408 -8.51 2.42 -21.98
C PHE A 408 -8.51 3.19 -23.31
N GLY A 409 -8.23 2.50 -24.41
CA GLY A 409 -8.06 3.15 -25.71
C GLY A 409 -7.01 4.26 -25.64
N PRO A 410 -7.36 5.54 -25.89
CA PRO A 410 -6.40 6.65 -25.84
C PRO A 410 -6.04 7.10 -24.41
N LYS A 411 -6.67 6.56 -23.35
CA LYS A 411 -6.37 6.96 -21.97
C LYS A 411 -5.35 6.01 -21.34
N LEU A 412 -4.21 6.55 -20.91
CA LEU A 412 -3.11 5.80 -20.30
C LEU A 412 -2.94 6.17 -18.82
N SER A 413 -3.50 5.36 -17.92
CA SER A 413 -3.37 5.56 -16.48
C SER A 413 -2.09 4.94 -15.91
N GLY A 414 -1.70 3.77 -16.41
CA GLY A 414 -0.63 2.95 -15.87
C GLY A 414 -1.04 2.15 -14.61
N ALA A 415 -0.16 1.26 -14.16
CA ALA A 415 -0.43 0.29 -13.12
C ALA A 415 -0.26 0.82 -11.68
N GLY A 416 0.67 1.75 -11.44
CA GLY A 416 1.09 2.16 -10.10
C GLY A 416 1.49 0.96 -9.25
N GLY A 417 1.12 1.00 -7.96
CA GLY A 417 1.26 -0.13 -7.05
C GLY A 417 0.23 -1.25 -7.24
N PHE A 418 -0.71 -1.15 -8.19
CA PHE A 418 -1.85 -2.06 -8.31
C PHE A 418 -1.41 -3.52 -8.51
N ILE A 419 -0.41 -3.76 -9.36
CA ILE A 419 0.10 -5.12 -9.63
C ILE A 419 0.74 -5.71 -8.36
N ASN A 420 1.65 -4.97 -7.72
CA ASN A 420 2.30 -5.36 -6.47
C ASN A 420 1.28 -5.77 -5.39
N ILE A 421 0.26 -4.92 -5.18
CA ILE A 421 -0.75 -5.10 -4.13
C ILE A 421 -1.70 -6.25 -4.47
N SER A 422 -2.30 -6.23 -5.67
CA SER A 422 -3.34 -7.19 -6.05
C SER A 422 -2.84 -8.62 -6.17
N GLN A 423 -1.58 -8.83 -6.59
CA GLN A 423 -1.03 -10.19 -6.76
C GLN A 423 -0.56 -10.83 -5.46
N ASN A 424 -0.29 -10.04 -4.41
CA ASN A 424 0.38 -10.54 -3.20
C ASN A 424 -0.45 -10.38 -1.93
N ALA A 425 -1.49 -9.55 -1.91
CA ALA A 425 -2.44 -9.54 -0.79
C ALA A 425 -3.09 -10.92 -0.60
N ARG A 426 -3.26 -11.38 0.64
CA ARG A 426 -3.84 -12.71 0.91
C ARG A 426 -5.29 -12.81 0.42
N LYS A 427 -6.03 -11.71 0.47
CA LYS A 427 -7.36 -11.54 -0.15
C LYS A 427 -7.42 -10.21 -0.88
N ILE A 428 -8.09 -10.18 -2.03
CA ILE A 428 -8.28 -8.96 -2.81
C ILE A 428 -9.77 -8.71 -3.07
N VAL A 429 -10.18 -7.45 -2.90
CA VAL A 429 -11.55 -7.01 -3.12
C VAL A 429 -11.55 -5.82 -4.05
N PHE A 430 -12.05 -6.01 -5.27
CA PHE A 430 -12.23 -4.94 -6.24
C PHE A 430 -13.55 -4.24 -6.00
N VAL A 431 -13.52 -2.92 -5.89
CA VAL A 431 -14.69 -2.09 -5.58
C VAL A 431 -14.91 -1.02 -6.63
N GLY A 432 -16.14 -0.89 -7.11
CA GLY A 432 -16.51 0.16 -8.05
C GLY A 432 -17.91 -0.03 -8.57
N THR A 433 -18.46 1.00 -9.21
CA THR A 433 -19.80 0.90 -9.78
C THR A 433 -19.88 -0.17 -10.88
N PHE A 434 -21.04 -0.75 -11.12
CA PHE A 434 -21.23 -1.80 -12.12
C PHE A 434 -21.08 -1.30 -13.56
N THR A 435 -21.65 -0.12 -13.84
CA THR A 435 -21.46 0.64 -15.08
C THR A 435 -20.71 1.94 -14.79
N ALA A 436 -20.12 2.55 -15.81
CA ALA A 436 -19.40 3.82 -15.71
C ALA A 436 -20.15 4.94 -16.44
N ILE A 437 -19.79 6.19 -16.11
CA ILE A 437 -20.26 7.44 -16.75
C ILE A 437 -21.77 7.66 -16.58
N GLY A 438 -22.14 8.44 -15.56
CA GLY A 438 -23.50 8.96 -15.39
C GLY A 438 -24.47 8.09 -14.60
N ILE A 439 -24.02 6.95 -14.06
CA ILE A 439 -24.80 6.10 -13.15
C ILE A 439 -25.31 6.93 -11.95
N LYS A 440 -26.61 6.83 -11.66
CA LYS A 440 -27.25 7.40 -10.47
C LYS A 440 -28.14 6.36 -9.84
N ILE A 441 -28.08 6.28 -8.52
CA ILE A 441 -28.91 5.38 -7.73
C ILE A 441 -29.54 6.15 -6.57
N SER A 442 -30.69 5.65 -6.15
CA SER A 442 -31.40 6.06 -4.95
C SER A 442 -31.68 4.83 -4.08
N ILE A 443 -31.98 5.09 -2.80
CA ILE A 443 -32.41 4.06 -1.87
C ILE A 443 -33.80 4.43 -1.37
N GLU A 444 -34.76 3.53 -1.56
CA GLU A 444 -36.13 3.70 -1.10
C GLU A 444 -36.55 2.45 -0.32
N ASN A 445 -37.01 2.62 0.92
CA ASN A 445 -37.48 1.52 1.77
C ASN A 445 -36.49 0.34 1.91
N GLY A 446 -35.18 0.64 1.98
CA GLY A 446 -34.12 -0.37 2.08
C GLY A 446 -33.85 -1.14 0.78
N LYS A 447 -34.31 -0.62 -0.37
CA LYS A 447 -34.07 -1.19 -1.69
C LYS A 447 -33.28 -0.21 -2.56
N CYS A 448 -32.37 -0.75 -3.36
CA CYS A 448 -31.59 -0.01 -4.34
C CYS A 448 -32.41 0.19 -5.62
N HIS A 449 -32.50 1.43 -6.07
CA HIS A 449 -33.14 1.83 -7.33
C HIS A 449 -32.11 2.49 -8.25
N ILE A 450 -32.07 2.06 -9.51
CA ILE A 450 -31.20 2.64 -10.53
C ILE A 450 -31.98 3.73 -11.26
N ASP A 451 -31.78 4.99 -10.85
CA ASP A 451 -32.49 6.15 -11.43
C ASP A 451 -32.00 6.48 -12.84
N THR A 452 -30.72 6.25 -13.10
CA THR A 452 -30.09 6.50 -14.40
C THR A 452 -28.96 5.52 -14.59
N GLU A 453 -29.01 4.74 -15.67
CA GLU A 453 -27.97 3.77 -16.00
C GLU A 453 -26.69 4.45 -16.53
N GLY A 454 -25.54 3.87 -16.22
CA GLY A 454 -24.24 4.30 -16.76
C GLY A 454 -24.10 3.99 -18.25
N LYS A 455 -23.42 4.86 -18.98
CA LYS A 455 -23.25 4.76 -20.44
C LYS A 455 -22.22 3.72 -20.89
N SER A 456 -21.33 3.30 -20.01
CA SER A 456 -20.22 2.41 -20.35
C SER A 456 -20.27 1.13 -19.51
N ILE A 457 -20.19 -0.02 -20.18
CA ILE A 457 -20.14 -1.34 -19.57
C ILE A 457 -18.72 -1.61 -19.07
N LYS A 458 -18.60 -2.10 -17.83
CA LYS A 458 -17.30 -2.41 -17.20
C LYS A 458 -17.00 -3.90 -17.15
N PHE A 459 -18.03 -4.75 -17.18
CA PHE A 459 -17.92 -6.20 -17.26
C PHE A 459 -17.94 -6.64 -18.73
N ILE A 460 -16.76 -6.62 -19.34
CA ILE A 460 -16.54 -6.84 -20.76
C ILE A 460 -16.06 -8.27 -21.04
N LYS A 461 -16.02 -8.72 -22.29
CA LYS A 461 -15.67 -10.10 -22.60
C LYS A 461 -14.19 -10.38 -22.33
N ASP A 462 -13.35 -9.47 -22.78
CA ASP A 462 -11.88 -9.49 -22.70
C ASP A 462 -11.38 -8.07 -22.44
N VAL A 463 -10.45 -7.89 -21.52
CA VAL A 463 -9.81 -6.58 -21.28
C VAL A 463 -8.67 -6.28 -22.25
N GLU A 464 -8.44 -4.99 -22.55
CA GLU A 464 -7.30 -4.56 -23.39
C GLU A 464 -5.96 -4.84 -22.71
N HIS A 465 -5.82 -4.46 -21.43
CA HIS A 465 -4.64 -4.73 -20.61
C HIS A 465 -5.01 -5.59 -19.41
N ILE A 466 -4.36 -6.74 -19.25
CA ILE A 466 -4.46 -7.52 -18.02
C ILE A 466 -3.57 -6.83 -16.99
N THR A 467 -4.15 -6.04 -16.07
CA THR A 467 -3.40 -5.43 -14.96
C THR A 467 -3.43 -6.31 -13.71
N PHE A 468 -4.49 -7.10 -13.55
CA PHE A 468 -4.53 -8.24 -12.63
C PHE A 468 -5.02 -9.46 -13.40
N SER A 469 -4.38 -10.61 -13.18
CA SER A 469 -4.70 -11.87 -13.85
C SER A 469 -5.54 -12.76 -12.94
N GLY A 470 -6.79 -13.01 -13.33
CA GLY A 470 -7.67 -13.92 -12.60
C GLY A 470 -7.12 -15.35 -12.58
N GLN A 471 -6.58 -15.81 -13.71
CA GLN A 471 -5.96 -17.14 -13.82
C GLN A 471 -4.80 -17.32 -12.85
N TYR A 472 -3.92 -16.31 -12.72
CA TYR A 472 -2.80 -16.36 -11.79
C TYR A 472 -3.27 -16.38 -10.32
N ALA A 473 -4.32 -15.61 -9.99
CA ALA A 473 -4.93 -15.64 -8.66
C ALA A 473 -5.54 -17.01 -8.31
N ILE A 474 -6.23 -17.65 -9.27
CA ILE A 474 -6.77 -19.01 -9.12
C ILE A 474 -5.64 -20.02 -8.87
N GLN A 475 -4.54 -19.95 -9.63
CA GLN A 475 -3.38 -20.83 -9.45
C GLN A 475 -2.76 -20.71 -8.05
N LYS A 476 -2.77 -19.50 -7.47
CA LYS A 476 -2.30 -19.26 -6.09
C LYS A 476 -3.34 -19.55 -5.01
N GLY A 477 -4.58 -19.88 -5.38
CA GLY A 477 -5.69 -20.05 -4.44
C GLY A 477 -6.07 -18.75 -3.70
N GLN A 478 -5.83 -17.60 -4.32
CA GLN A 478 -6.12 -16.28 -3.74
C GLN A 478 -7.62 -15.98 -3.81
N PRO A 479 -8.30 -15.67 -2.69
CA PRO A 479 -9.70 -15.23 -2.72
C PRO A 479 -9.86 -13.84 -3.34
N VAL A 480 -10.78 -13.72 -4.29
CA VAL A 480 -11.04 -12.48 -5.05
C VAL A 480 -12.54 -12.18 -5.06
N LEU A 481 -12.91 -10.95 -4.69
CA LEU A 481 -14.27 -10.44 -4.79
C LEU A 481 -14.35 -9.20 -5.69
N TYR A 482 -15.49 -9.02 -6.35
CA TYR A 482 -15.82 -7.82 -7.13
C TYR A 482 -17.14 -7.27 -6.61
N ILE A 483 -17.08 -6.17 -5.86
CA ILE A 483 -18.22 -5.55 -5.19
C ILE A 483 -18.64 -4.30 -5.95
N THR A 484 -19.92 -4.26 -6.30
CA THR A 484 -20.59 -3.11 -6.92
C THR A 484 -21.74 -2.62 -6.07
N GLU A 485 -22.42 -1.55 -6.51
CA GLU A 485 -23.61 -1.04 -5.84
C GLU A 485 -24.82 -1.97 -5.97
N ARG A 486 -24.81 -2.90 -6.94
CA ARG A 486 -25.97 -3.72 -7.31
C ARG A 486 -25.74 -5.23 -7.15
N CYS A 487 -24.50 -5.69 -7.12
CA CYS A 487 -24.18 -7.11 -6.99
C CYS A 487 -22.74 -7.36 -6.53
N VAL A 488 -22.48 -8.61 -6.12
CA VAL A 488 -21.15 -9.10 -5.76
C VAL A 488 -20.81 -10.35 -6.57
N PHE A 489 -19.61 -10.36 -7.16
CA PHE A 489 -19.03 -11.55 -7.78
C PHE A 489 -17.86 -12.10 -6.96
N GLU A 490 -17.69 -13.41 -7.03
CA GLU A 490 -16.53 -14.15 -6.54
C GLU A 490 -15.81 -14.80 -7.72
N LEU A 491 -14.47 -14.78 -7.72
CA LEU A 491 -13.70 -15.55 -8.69
C LEU A 491 -13.60 -17.01 -8.26
N THR A 492 -14.01 -17.94 -9.12
CA THR A 492 -13.85 -19.38 -8.93
C THR A 492 -13.01 -19.98 -10.06
N PRO A 493 -12.51 -21.23 -9.92
CA PRO A 493 -11.80 -21.91 -11.00
C PRO A 493 -12.61 -22.02 -12.31
N GLU A 494 -13.94 -21.99 -12.23
CA GLU A 494 -14.85 -22.04 -13.37
C GLU A 494 -15.13 -20.66 -14.00
N GLY A 495 -14.79 -19.56 -13.31
CA GLY A 495 -14.98 -18.18 -13.77
C GLY A 495 -15.62 -17.28 -12.72
N MET A 496 -16.18 -16.14 -13.16
CA MET A 496 -16.86 -15.21 -12.26
C MET A 496 -18.25 -15.73 -11.85
N LYS A 497 -18.44 -15.94 -10.55
CA LYS A 497 -19.70 -16.37 -9.94
C LYS A 497 -20.42 -15.20 -9.30
N LEU A 498 -21.66 -14.95 -9.68
CA LEU A 498 -22.55 -13.99 -9.02
C LEU A 498 -23.07 -14.61 -7.72
N ILE A 499 -22.72 -13.99 -6.59
CA ILE A 499 -23.02 -14.52 -5.25
C ILE A 499 -24.04 -13.70 -4.47
N GLU A 500 -24.20 -12.41 -4.78
CA GLU A 500 -25.17 -11.53 -4.11
C GLU A 500 -25.77 -10.51 -5.09
N ILE A 501 -27.04 -10.15 -4.89
CA ILE A 501 -27.74 -9.07 -5.62
C ILE A 501 -28.36 -8.09 -4.62
N ALA A 502 -28.29 -6.80 -4.89
CA ALA A 502 -28.90 -5.78 -4.04
C ALA A 502 -30.44 -5.91 -4.02
N PRO A 503 -31.10 -5.73 -2.86
CA PRO A 503 -32.56 -5.68 -2.81
C PRO A 503 -33.10 -4.61 -3.77
N GLY A 504 -34.07 -4.95 -4.61
CA GLY A 504 -34.67 -4.03 -5.60
C GLY A 504 -34.07 -4.11 -7.00
N VAL A 505 -32.94 -4.77 -7.17
CA VAL A 505 -32.27 -4.99 -8.47
C VAL A 505 -32.82 -6.24 -9.14
N ASP A 506 -33.11 -6.15 -10.45
CA ASP A 506 -33.56 -7.26 -11.28
C ASP A 506 -32.36 -7.96 -11.96
N LEU A 507 -32.31 -9.29 -11.86
CA LEU A 507 -31.18 -10.08 -12.38
C LEU A 507 -30.99 -9.91 -13.90
N GLU A 508 -32.07 -9.95 -14.68
CA GLU A 508 -31.96 -9.88 -16.14
C GLU A 508 -31.66 -8.44 -16.59
N ARG A 509 -32.55 -7.51 -16.23
CA ARG A 509 -32.53 -6.12 -16.69
C ARG A 509 -31.32 -5.34 -16.19
N ASP A 510 -30.96 -5.50 -14.92
CA ASP A 510 -30.00 -4.61 -14.25
C ASP A 510 -28.59 -5.21 -14.14
N ILE A 511 -28.43 -6.53 -14.39
CA ILE A 511 -27.14 -7.21 -14.33
C ILE A 511 -26.81 -7.87 -15.67
N LEU A 512 -27.57 -8.88 -16.11
CA LEU A 512 -27.21 -9.70 -17.27
C LEU A 512 -27.22 -8.91 -18.59
N GLU A 513 -28.21 -8.02 -18.80
CA GLU A 513 -28.26 -7.12 -19.95
C GLU A 513 -27.21 -6.00 -19.90
N LYS A 514 -26.52 -5.81 -18.77
CA LYS A 514 -25.56 -4.72 -18.52
C LYS A 514 -24.10 -5.20 -18.54
N MET A 515 -23.86 -6.42 -18.99
CA MET A 515 -22.54 -7.02 -19.14
C MET A 515 -22.44 -7.80 -20.46
N THR A 516 -21.23 -8.11 -20.91
CA THR A 516 -21.01 -8.74 -22.23
C THR A 516 -20.64 -10.24 -22.17
N PHE A 517 -20.74 -10.84 -20.98
CA PHE A 517 -20.57 -12.28 -20.76
C PHE A 517 -21.56 -12.74 -19.68
N LYS A 518 -21.87 -14.04 -19.66
CA LYS A 518 -22.77 -14.62 -18.66
C LYS A 518 -21.98 -15.16 -17.46
N PRO A 519 -22.23 -14.67 -16.23
CA PRO A 519 -21.58 -15.17 -15.03
C PRO A 519 -22.19 -16.53 -14.61
N ILE A 520 -21.49 -17.22 -13.70
CA ILE A 520 -22.00 -18.43 -13.05
C ILE A 520 -22.95 -18.02 -11.93
N PHE A 521 -24.13 -18.64 -11.83
CA PHE A 521 -25.05 -18.43 -10.70
C PHE A 521 -26.03 -19.58 -10.53
N THR A 522 -26.62 -19.66 -9.35
CA THR A 522 -27.71 -20.58 -9.00
C THR A 522 -28.92 -19.78 -8.52
N LEU A 523 -30.12 -20.17 -8.94
CA LEU A 523 -31.35 -19.50 -8.53
C LEU A 523 -31.95 -20.14 -7.24
N PRO A 524 -32.52 -19.33 -6.33
CA PRO A 524 -32.47 -17.87 -6.32
C PRO A 524 -31.07 -17.36 -5.92
N VAL A 525 -30.63 -16.24 -6.51
CA VAL A 525 -29.39 -15.60 -6.08
C VAL A 525 -29.62 -14.93 -4.72
N PRO A 526 -28.75 -15.12 -3.72
CA PRO A 526 -28.88 -14.47 -2.41
C PRO A 526 -28.94 -12.94 -2.51
N LEU A 527 -29.68 -12.31 -1.61
CA LEU A 527 -29.69 -10.86 -1.47
C LEU A 527 -28.49 -10.38 -0.67
N MET A 528 -27.96 -9.21 -1.01
CA MET A 528 -27.02 -8.46 -0.17
C MET A 528 -27.67 -8.10 1.17
N ASP A 529 -26.89 -8.03 2.24
CA ASP A 529 -27.36 -7.69 3.59
C ASP A 529 -28.15 -6.36 3.58
N GLN A 530 -29.39 -6.41 4.08
CA GLN A 530 -30.32 -5.28 4.04
C GLN A 530 -29.79 -4.05 4.81
N ARG A 531 -28.94 -4.25 5.82
CA ARG A 531 -28.34 -3.16 6.61
C ARG A 531 -27.48 -2.22 5.76
N ILE A 532 -26.92 -2.72 4.66
CA ILE A 532 -26.15 -1.92 3.70
C ILE A 532 -26.98 -0.75 3.16
N PHE A 533 -28.29 -0.96 2.99
CA PHE A 533 -29.23 -0.06 2.33
C PHE A 533 -30.09 0.76 3.32
N ILE A 534 -29.71 0.86 4.59
CA ILE A 534 -30.42 1.68 5.60
C ILE A 534 -29.46 2.77 6.06
N ASP A 535 -29.83 4.04 6.07
CA ASP A 535 -28.93 5.15 6.46
C ASP A 535 -28.75 5.29 7.99
N GLU A 536 -28.42 4.17 8.62
CA GLU A 536 -28.03 4.02 10.02
C GLU A 536 -26.75 3.16 10.09
N PRO A 537 -26.00 3.17 11.21
CA PRO A 537 -24.88 2.24 11.40
C PRO A 537 -25.32 0.78 11.29
N MET A 538 -24.56 -0.03 10.57
CA MET A 538 -24.85 -1.46 10.33
C MET A 538 -24.59 -2.33 11.56
N GLY A 539 -23.79 -1.82 12.50
CA GLY A 539 -23.40 -2.55 13.71
C GLY A 539 -22.27 -3.55 13.45
N ILE A 540 -21.38 -3.29 12.48
CA ILE A 540 -20.26 -4.20 12.15
C ILE A 540 -19.41 -4.47 13.40
N ARG A 541 -19.19 -3.46 14.25
CA ARG A 541 -18.45 -3.67 15.50
C ARG A 541 -19.07 -4.77 16.38
N LYS A 542 -20.40 -4.86 16.43
CA LYS A 542 -21.06 -5.93 17.16
C LYS A 542 -20.81 -7.26 16.48
N ASP A 543 -20.91 -7.35 15.16
CA ASP A 543 -20.66 -8.59 14.42
C ASP A 543 -19.21 -9.09 14.63
N LEU A 544 -18.23 -8.18 14.66
CA LEU A 544 -16.82 -8.54 14.84
C LEU A 544 -16.48 -8.95 16.29
N PHE A 545 -17.09 -8.34 17.29
CA PHE A 545 -16.72 -8.55 18.70
C PHE A 545 -17.74 -9.37 19.52
N ASN A 546 -18.99 -9.48 19.07
CA ASN A 546 -19.99 -10.41 19.61
C ASN A 546 -19.93 -11.75 18.86
N ILE A 547 -18.78 -12.41 18.89
CA ILE A 547 -18.73 -13.84 18.58
C ILE A 547 -19.52 -14.55 19.67
N SER A 548 -20.60 -15.24 19.30
CA SER A 548 -21.40 -16.02 20.24
C SER A 548 -20.50 -17.06 20.93
N LEU A 549 -20.81 -17.43 22.17
CA LEU A 549 -20.03 -18.45 22.89
C LEU A 549 -19.92 -19.77 22.12
N SER A 550 -20.96 -20.14 21.35
CA SER A 550 -20.92 -21.29 20.45
C SER A 550 -19.91 -21.13 19.30
N ASP A 551 -19.84 -19.95 18.68
CA ASP A 551 -18.90 -19.73 17.56
C ASP A 551 -17.44 -19.56 18.04
N ARG A 552 -17.26 -19.33 19.34
CA ARG A 552 -15.95 -19.37 20.00
C ARG A 552 -15.46 -20.79 20.26
N MET A 553 -16.30 -21.81 20.09
CA MET A 553 -15.98 -23.19 20.46
C MET A 553 -16.18 -24.12 19.28
N SER A 554 -15.12 -24.81 18.86
CA SER A 554 -15.21 -25.75 17.73
C SER A 554 -14.55 -27.08 18.09
N TYR A 555 -15.14 -28.17 17.64
CA TYR A 555 -14.59 -29.51 17.78
C TYR A 555 -14.21 -30.06 16.40
N ASN A 556 -12.98 -30.55 16.28
CA ASN A 556 -12.47 -31.21 15.09
C ASN A 556 -12.37 -32.72 15.35
N GLU A 557 -13.22 -33.49 14.68
CA GLU A 557 -13.27 -34.96 14.81
C GLU A 557 -11.98 -35.64 14.36
N LYS A 558 -11.35 -35.16 13.28
CA LYS A 558 -10.16 -35.78 12.69
C LYS A 558 -8.98 -35.78 13.66
N ASP A 559 -8.83 -34.70 14.42
CA ASP A 559 -7.73 -34.51 15.37
C ASP A 559 -8.14 -34.76 16.84
N ASN A 560 -9.42 -35.12 17.10
CA ASN A 560 -10.02 -35.16 18.44
C ASN A 560 -9.75 -33.88 19.26
N LEU A 561 -9.82 -32.73 18.60
CA LEU A 561 -9.33 -31.44 19.11
C LEU A 561 -10.49 -30.45 19.28
N PHE A 562 -10.70 -30.00 20.51
CA PHE A 562 -11.60 -28.94 20.88
C PHE A 562 -10.85 -27.61 21.02
N PHE A 563 -11.25 -26.60 20.24
CA PHE A 563 -10.65 -25.28 20.24
C PHE A 563 -11.63 -24.26 20.82
N VAL A 564 -11.16 -23.48 21.79
CA VAL A 564 -11.91 -22.43 22.48
C VAL A 564 -11.22 -21.08 22.24
N ASN A 565 -11.92 -20.14 21.60
CA ASN A 565 -11.42 -18.81 21.30
C ASN A 565 -12.03 -17.74 22.21
N PHE A 566 -11.38 -17.46 23.34
CA PHE A 566 -11.76 -16.36 24.22
C PHE A 566 -11.03 -15.05 23.92
N GLU A 567 -10.53 -14.88 22.70
CA GLU A 567 -9.92 -13.63 22.30
C GLU A 567 -10.89 -12.45 22.47
N SER A 568 -10.43 -11.41 23.16
CA SER A 568 -11.19 -10.21 23.53
C SER A 568 -12.52 -10.49 24.27
N PHE A 569 -12.70 -11.71 24.79
CA PHE A 569 -13.89 -12.06 25.56
C PHE A 569 -13.74 -11.57 27.00
N SER A 570 -14.82 -11.03 27.55
CA SER A 570 -14.83 -10.47 28.91
C SER A 570 -15.86 -11.17 29.78
N VAL A 571 -15.44 -11.77 30.89
CA VAL A 571 -16.31 -12.35 31.92
C VAL A 571 -16.62 -11.29 32.96
N ASN A 572 -17.83 -10.75 32.91
CA ASN A 572 -18.27 -9.59 33.71
C ASN A 572 -19.35 -9.94 34.73
N LYS A 573 -20.04 -11.07 34.58
CA LYS A 573 -21.09 -11.58 35.47
C LYS A 573 -21.06 -13.11 35.57
N GLU A 574 -21.62 -13.67 36.64
CA GLU A 574 -21.75 -15.13 36.84
C GLU A 574 -22.45 -15.84 35.69
N GLN A 575 -23.41 -15.17 35.03
CA GLN A 575 -24.10 -15.74 33.87
C GLN A 575 -23.13 -16.06 32.73
N ASP A 576 -22.06 -15.27 32.51
CA ASP A 576 -21.09 -15.53 31.45
C ASP A 576 -20.33 -16.84 31.72
N ILE A 577 -20.05 -17.16 32.98
CA ILE A 577 -19.38 -18.40 33.40
C ILE A 577 -20.30 -19.59 33.17
N LYS A 578 -21.58 -19.44 33.50
CA LYS A 578 -22.60 -20.46 33.24
C LYS A 578 -22.76 -20.71 31.75
N ASP A 579 -22.81 -19.66 30.93
CA ASP A 579 -22.96 -19.77 29.48
C ASP A 579 -21.74 -20.48 28.84
N ILE A 580 -20.52 -20.23 29.35
CA ILE A 580 -19.32 -21.00 28.97
C ILE A 580 -19.51 -22.49 29.25
N LYS A 581 -19.88 -22.82 30.50
CA LYS A 581 -20.05 -24.21 30.92
C LYS A 581 -21.11 -24.91 30.07
N ASP A 582 -22.28 -24.31 29.93
CA ASP A 582 -23.42 -24.88 29.21
C ASP A 582 -23.06 -25.11 27.73
N THR A 583 -22.29 -24.20 27.12
CA THR A 583 -21.82 -24.35 25.74
C THR A 583 -20.84 -25.51 25.58
N VAL A 584 -19.86 -25.64 26.47
CA VAL A 584 -18.90 -26.76 26.44
C VAL A 584 -19.62 -28.09 26.67
N GLU A 585 -20.53 -28.15 27.65
CA GLU A 585 -21.30 -29.36 27.94
C GLU A 585 -22.17 -29.75 26.74
N LYS A 586 -22.82 -28.79 26.09
CA LYS A 586 -23.63 -29.03 24.89
C LYS A 586 -22.79 -29.62 23.74
N LEU A 587 -21.57 -29.13 23.54
CA LEU A 587 -20.70 -29.57 22.44
C LEU A 587 -20.04 -30.93 22.71
N LEU A 588 -19.60 -31.18 23.95
CA LEU A 588 -18.75 -32.34 24.25
C LEU A 588 -19.48 -33.52 24.87
N THR A 589 -20.62 -33.33 25.54
CA THR A 589 -21.41 -34.44 26.11
C THR A 589 -21.82 -35.48 25.06
N PRO A 590 -22.25 -35.11 23.83
CA PRO A 590 -22.63 -36.08 22.81
C PRO A 590 -21.48 -36.97 22.31
N LEU A 591 -20.22 -36.55 22.49
CA LEU A 591 -19.05 -37.27 21.98
C LEU A 591 -18.73 -38.55 22.77
N ASN A 592 -19.20 -38.63 24.03
CA ASN A 592 -18.97 -39.75 24.94
C ASN A 592 -17.48 -40.17 25.10
N GLN A 593 -16.55 -39.23 24.91
CA GLN A 593 -15.12 -39.41 25.09
C GLN A 593 -14.45 -38.09 25.52
N LYS A 594 -13.25 -38.17 26.10
CA LYS A 594 -12.44 -36.99 26.40
C LYS A 594 -11.69 -36.49 25.17
N VAL A 595 -11.53 -35.18 25.06
CA VAL A 595 -10.93 -34.49 23.90
C VAL A 595 -9.63 -33.77 24.28
N TYR A 596 -8.78 -33.50 23.29
CA TYR A 596 -7.67 -32.55 23.44
C TYR A 596 -8.20 -31.13 23.36
N THR A 597 -7.72 -30.19 24.19
CA THR A 597 -8.28 -28.83 24.23
C THR A 597 -7.20 -27.74 24.09
N ILE A 598 -7.45 -26.76 23.23
CA ILE A 598 -6.67 -25.51 23.14
C ILE A 598 -7.57 -24.34 23.50
N VAL A 599 -7.12 -23.44 24.37
CA VAL A 599 -7.84 -22.20 24.73
C VAL A 599 -7.00 -20.97 24.39
N ASN A 600 -7.55 -20.06 23.59
CA ASN A 600 -6.98 -18.73 23.31
C ASN A 600 -7.49 -17.71 24.34
N TYR A 601 -6.59 -16.99 25.00
CA TYR A 601 -6.89 -15.94 25.98
C TYR A 601 -6.38 -14.55 25.56
N ASP A 602 -6.06 -14.32 24.29
CA ASP A 602 -5.61 -13.00 23.82
C ASP A 602 -6.61 -11.88 24.15
N ASN A 603 -6.17 -10.83 24.84
CA ASN A 603 -7.04 -9.74 25.31
C ASN A 603 -8.27 -10.21 26.14
N PHE A 604 -8.25 -11.43 26.71
CA PHE A 604 -9.30 -11.89 27.60
C PHE A 604 -9.27 -11.11 28.92
N SER A 605 -10.45 -10.78 29.44
CA SER A 605 -10.57 -10.13 30.75
C SER A 605 -11.61 -10.81 31.63
N ILE A 606 -11.39 -10.76 32.94
CA ILE A 606 -12.32 -11.29 33.94
C ILE A 606 -12.36 -10.36 35.15
N ARG A 607 -13.56 -10.09 35.65
CA ARG A 607 -13.74 -9.30 36.88
C ARG A 607 -13.10 -10.03 38.07
N PRO A 608 -12.30 -9.36 38.93
CA PRO A 608 -11.51 -10.04 39.97
C PRO A 608 -12.31 -10.93 40.93
N ASP A 609 -13.53 -10.53 41.28
CA ASP A 609 -14.45 -11.27 42.16
C ASP A 609 -15.05 -12.53 41.51
N LEU A 610 -14.95 -12.68 40.18
CA LEU A 610 -15.46 -13.84 39.44
C LEU A 610 -14.39 -14.93 39.18
N ILE A 611 -13.13 -14.66 39.51
CA ILE A 611 -12.01 -15.57 39.25
C ILE A 611 -12.21 -16.92 39.92
N GLU A 612 -12.76 -16.93 41.14
CA GLU A 612 -13.02 -18.15 41.89
C GLU A 612 -14.06 -19.04 41.21
N SER A 613 -15.23 -18.48 40.88
CA SER A 613 -16.31 -19.17 40.18
C SER A 613 -15.85 -19.69 38.81
N TYR A 614 -15.08 -18.88 38.07
CA TYR A 614 -14.53 -19.28 36.77
C TYR A 614 -13.55 -20.45 36.92
N THR A 615 -12.66 -20.41 37.91
CA THR A 615 -11.68 -21.47 38.15
C THR A 615 -12.37 -22.78 38.53
N HIS A 616 -13.41 -22.72 39.36
CA HIS A 616 -14.18 -23.92 39.72
C HIS A 616 -14.87 -24.54 38.49
N MET A 617 -15.46 -23.71 37.63
CA MET A 617 -16.02 -24.17 36.35
C MET A 617 -14.95 -24.85 35.46
N VAL A 618 -13.75 -24.25 35.34
CA VAL A 618 -12.65 -24.82 34.54
C VAL A 618 -12.22 -26.19 35.08
N ILE A 619 -12.11 -26.36 36.41
CA ILE A 619 -11.77 -27.65 37.03
C ILE A 619 -12.78 -28.73 36.64
N GLN A 620 -14.08 -28.42 36.75
CA GLN A 620 -15.15 -29.36 36.37
C GLN A 620 -15.08 -29.77 34.89
N LEU A 621 -14.82 -28.81 34.00
CA LEU A 621 -14.69 -29.09 32.56
C LEU A 621 -13.45 -29.94 32.25
N VAL A 622 -12.31 -29.65 32.90
CA VAL A 622 -11.07 -30.42 32.74
C VAL A 622 -11.27 -31.86 33.20
N GLU A 623 -11.83 -32.06 34.38
CA GLU A 623 -12.07 -33.41 34.93
C GLU A 623 -13.03 -34.22 34.07
N ARG A 624 -14.09 -33.58 33.55
CA ARG A 624 -15.15 -34.28 32.82
C ARG A 624 -14.84 -34.50 31.34
N PHE A 625 -14.33 -33.48 30.63
CA PHE A 625 -14.27 -33.50 29.16
C PHE A 625 -12.86 -33.50 28.58
N TYR A 626 -11.83 -33.05 29.31
CA TYR A 626 -10.51 -32.84 28.70
C TYR A 626 -9.53 -33.97 29.05
N SER A 627 -8.87 -34.49 28.02
CA SER A 627 -7.77 -35.45 28.15
C SER A 627 -6.45 -34.71 28.42
N LYS A 628 -6.20 -33.62 27.68
CA LYS A 628 -5.08 -32.69 27.88
C LYS A 628 -5.50 -31.31 27.40
N VAL A 629 -5.08 -30.27 28.12
CA VAL A 629 -5.43 -28.87 27.82
C VAL A 629 -4.18 -28.00 27.73
N THR A 630 -4.10 -27.18 26.69
CA THR A 630 -3.08 -26.13 26.54
C THR A 630 -3.75 -24.78 26.33
N ARG A 631 -3.08 -23.72 26.75
CA ARG A 631 -3.61 -22.35 26.70
C ARG A 631 -2.56 -21.45 26.07
N TYR A 632 -2.95 -20.37 25.38
CA TYR A 632 -1.99 -19.36 24.93
C TYR A 632 -2.53 -17.95 25.08
N THR A 633 -1.61 -16.99 25.25
CA THR A 633 -1.87 -15.56 25.16
C THR A 633 -0.58 -14.76 24.99
N THR A 634 -0.67 -13.69 24.20
CA THR A 634 0.32 -12.63 24.01
C THR A 634 0.47 -11.70 25.22
N SER A 635 -0.48 -11.70 26.17
CA SER A 635 -0.45 -10.84 27.37
C SER A 635 0.38 -11.44 28.50
N THR A 636 1.58 -10.89 28.73
CA THR A 636 2.49 -11.29 29.81
C THR A 636 1.87 -11.13 31.21
N PHE A 637 1.06 -10.09 31.42
CA PHE A 637 0.40 -9.84 32.71
C PHE A 637 -0.70 -10.86 33.03
N LEU A 638 -1.51 -11.21 32.03
CA LEU A 638 -2.57 -12.20 32.18
C LEU A 638 -1.98 -13.60 32.42
N ARG A 639 -0.87 -13.94 31.74
CA ARG A 639 -0.10 -15.16 31.97
C ARG A 639 0.31 -15.30 33.43
N MET A 640 0.82 -14.25 34.06
CA MET A 640 1.26 -14.31 35.46
C MET A 640 0.08 -14.50 36.42
N LYS A 641 -1.02 -13.73 36.28
CA LYS A 641 -2.19 -13.84 37.17
C LYS A 641 -2.93 -15.18 37.09
N LEU A 642 -3.16 -15.68 35.87
CA LEU A 642 -3.84 -16.97 35.67
C LEU A 642 -2.97 -18.14 36.09
N LYS A 643 -1.65 -18.06 35.86
CA LYS A 643 -0.70 -19.07 36.31
C LYS A 643 -0.74 -19.21 37.84
N ASP A 644 -0.68 -18.11 38.59
CA ASP A 644 -0.70 -18.15 40.05
C ASP A 644 -2.02 -18.73 40.60
N ALA A 645 -3.16 -18.37 40.02
CA ALA A 645 -4.47 -18.88 40.41
C ALA A 645 -4.66 -20.39 40.12
N LEU A 646 -4.11 -20.88 39.00
CA LEU A 646 -4.21 -22.29 38.58
C LEU A 646 -3.21 -23.19 39.34
N VAL A 647 -2.00 -22.69 39.62
CA VAL A 647 -0.97 -23.39 40.40
C VAL A 647 -1.43 -23.61 41.85
N GLN A 648 -2.05 -22.62 42.47
CA GLN A 648 -2.60 -22.75 43.83
C GLN A 648 -3.66 -23.86 43.97
N ARG A 649 -4.22 -24.34 42.86
CA ARG A 649 -5.35 -25.29 42.83
C ARG A 649 -5.07 -26.56 42.01
N ASN A 650 -3.80 -26.93 41.81
CA ASN A 650 -3.36 -28.17 41.13
C ASN A 650 -3.86 -28.36 39.68
N VAL A 651 -4.11 -27.27 38.94
CA VAL A 651 -4.45 -27.34 37.50
C VAL A 651 -3.17 -27.13 36.66
N PRO A 652 -2.94 -27.91 35.57
CA PRO A 652 -1.74 -27.76 34.73
C PRO A 652 -1.59 -26.31 34.20
N PRO A 653 -0.48 -25.62 34.55
CA PRO A 653 -0.41 -24.15 34.44
C PRO A 653 0.22 -23.64 33.14
N HIS A 654 0.51 -24.49 32.16
CA HIS A 654 1.27 -24.10 30.98
C HIS A 654 0.42 -23.23 30.02
N ILE A 655 0.80 -21.95 29.92
CA ILE A 655 0.25 -20.96 28.98
C ILE A 655 1.38 -20.55 28.02
N TYR A 656 1.24 -20.83 26.73
CA TYR A 656 2.23 -20.62 25.66
C TYR A 656 2.10 -19.23 25.00
N GLU A 657 3.10 -18.84 24.23
CA GLU A 657 3.14 -17.54 23.54
C GLU A 657 2.41 -17.57 22.19
N SER A 658 2.30 -18.74 21.58
CA SER A 658 1.63 -18.91 20.29
C SER A 658 0.75 -20.16 20.24
N LYS A 659 -0.18 -20.15 19.28
CA LYS A 659 -1.05 -21.29 18.96
C LYS A 659 -0.23 -22.51 18.50
N GLU A 660 0.81 -22.29 17.71
CA GLU A 660 1.71 -23.31 17.19
C GLU A 660 2.47 -24.02 18.31
N GLU A 661 3.00 -23.28 19.29
CA GLU A 661 3.63 -23.86 20.49
C GLU A 661 2.63 -24.69 21.31
N ALA A 662 1.43 -24.16 21.55
CA ALA A 662 0.38 -24.88 22.26
C ALA A 662 -0.02 -26.19 21.53
N ARG A 663 -0.07 -26.16 20.19
CA ARG A 663 -0.39 -27.34 19.37
C ARG A 663 0.73 -28.38 19.36
N ILE A 664 2.00 -27.95 19.34
CA ILE A 664 3.16 -28.86 19.44
C ILE A 664 3.16 -29.53 20.82
N ALA A 665 2.97 -28.76 21.88
CA ALA A 665 2.96 -29.26 23.25
C ALA A 665 1.82 -30.25 23.55
N LEU A 666 0.72 -30.19 22.79
CA LEU A 666 -0.35 -31.19 22.86
C LEU A 666 0.09 -32.56 22.35
N LYS A 667 0.94 -32.58 21.31
CA LYS A 667 1.40 -33.80 20.62
C LYS A 667 2.63 -34.47 21.25
N SER A 668 3.40 -33.73 22.06
CA SER A 668 4.48 -34.24 22.92
C SER A 668 3.93 -34.75 24.24
#